data_AF-A0A419ETE8-F1
#
_entry.id   AF-A0A419ETE8-F1
#
_cell.length_a   1.000
_cell.length_b   1.000
_cell.length_c   1.000
_cell.angle_alpha   90.00
_cell.angle_beta   90.00
_cell.angle_gamma   90.00
#
_symmetry.space_group_name_H-M   'P 1'
#
loop_
_entity.id
_entity.type
_entity.pdbx_description
1 polymer ?
#
loop_
_entity_poly.entity_id
_entity_poly.type
_entity_poly.pdbx_seq_one_letter_code
_entity_poly.pdbx_strand_id
1 'polypeptide(L)'
;MKTKFTRLLIIFILGSFSSSFAQEQDSALKVMMKFWKDAYNNPQTNTLHKTIIPDETSSIIDFTLLAKAQPDEDYYGIGDPRNNYDPSLREFNGTPKVNDAYVWGVVKDGANIWFGTAPNVVCLVEAGYLGMAGGHENNCYVCEGVHTWDWYPEAIFPDWRPPRIFMYNTATDLLMEKTDLLDDLGRTRLNHTVGLRSAGALNGVVFLGGPNTGGLGPTTTGAQLEDGHSDGGINLFAFNANTGEYIGSTTINDLDEIAGFGFFGYADNIRKWIVVNGVLYFGIGIKDGLTSSSSNLNNLAQSLNKSVDNTEALAPGGAVLRWRGTVDDPFQFEIVGALASDAAEIAYHNGRLYVNTWPSIGGHIPQYAGIWRSPIIPFDGLTEANVGGWNQVWSVMQYEPDPVVGMTYGGGALASYGGKLYWGTMHVPFLAGLAVNRYYGEMDNWDPLESIIGILGAHRSISIFRCDFDEVPPLAKDANNESNGHSPFNVELLYGNPILPRYIPCEPVEPVSAEGTPYSECGWRFVPNNMHQLPLFGLSGINNFFNNYTWSMNVFKNRLYIGTMDWSFLAFIPFMSIIPELPPQIQEIINQLGLSKYLGADLWKFTSPEFPAMPVSQNGLNNETSYGVRNLFSDGSALYAGMANPMNLSPKGGWELIRVEGAPGAETTSGNMFLVTPNGGEIYMPGTTRNIVWILGGLTPAAGTSSKETLSKAGNNTSAATVYVKIEYSTNRGTTWNIIKSRYLGNNLTFPWTIPNTPSTQCLVRITKFGEAGNYVVSNDVFTIGSSTSAQLLVWPGDADNDGDVDQADWDALKLYENKTGSPRTTVSSEWAAQLATAWIPAAATYADCNGDGVVNSEDFYVVMNNWGMTHAVLGKSNVVVNEFALRQNYPNPFNPSTQIQFELPENSSVSLKIYSMLGEEVATLINDLDFDSGIHKVEWRPDNLSSGIYIYRLVANSHESNKEFSMVKKLQYLR
;
A
#
# COMPACT_ATOMS: atom_id res chain seq x y z
N MET A 1 38.48 -0.56 -11.23
CA MET A 1 38.04 0.55 -10.36
C MET A 1 36.58 0.87 -10.71
N LYS A 2 35.67 -0.05 -10.38
CA LYS A 2 34.65 0.12 -9.33
C LYS A 2 33.81 1.39 -9.59
N THR A 3 32.80 1.18 -10.43
CA THR A 3 31.75 2.08 -10.94
C THR A 3 31.39 3.21 -9.98
N LYS A 4 31.13 4.41 -10.50
CA LYS A 4 30.69 5.58 -9.70
C LYS A 4 29.40 5.31 -8.90
N PHE A 5 28.55 4.38 -9.34
CA PHE A 5 27.41 3.87 -8.57
C PHE A 5 27.84 3.05 -7.35
N THR A 6 28.79 2.13 -7.52
CA THR A 6 29.47 1.44 -6.42
C THR A 6 30.26 2.42 -5.56
N ARG A 7 30.82 3.49 -6.13
CA ARG A 7 31.51 4.57 -5.43
C ARG A 7 30.53 5.49 -4.69
N LEU A 8 29.29 5.66 -5.15
CA LEU A 8 28.23 6.34 -4.44
C LEU A 8 27.75 5.44 -3.31
N LEU A 9 27.44 4.16 -3.56
CA LEU A 9 27.22 3.19 -2.49
C LEU A 9 28.40 3.18 -1.50
N ILE A 10 29.65 3.24 -1.94
CA ILE A 10 30.87 3.30 -1.11
C ILE A 10 31.11 4.70 -0.51
N ILE A 11 30.60 5.81 -1.05
CA ILE A 11 30.72 7.15 -0.42
C ILE A 11 29.59 7.34 0.60
N PHE A 12 28.39 6.83 0.28
CA PHE A 12 27.23 6.66 1.15
C PHE A 12 27.37 5.49 2.14
N ILE A 13 28.40 4.64 2.05
CA ILE A 13 28.64 3.53 3.00
C ILE A 13 30.07 3.57 3.56
N LEU A 14 31.04 4.26 2.98
CA LEU A 14 32.46 4.23 3.38
C LEU A 14 33.12 5.62 3.36
N GLY A 15 32.40 6.68 3.79
CA GLY A 15 33.01 7.96 4.17
C GLY A 15 34.31 7.73 4.96
N SER A 16 35.35 8.52 4.67
CA SER A 16 36.71 8.28 5.19
C SER A 16 36.75 8.15 6.72
N PHE A 17 37.25 7.00 7.19
CA PHE A 17 37.26 6.60 8.59
C PHE A 17 37.97 7.61 9.51
N SER A 18 37.21 8.23 10.41
CA SER A 18 37.75 8.81 11.64
C SER A 18 36.81 8.51 12.81
N SER A 19 37.38 7.93 13.86
CA SER A 19 36.66 7.34 14.99
C SER A 19 36.36 8.38 16.07
N SER A 20 35.11 8.82 16.19
CA SER A 20 34.56 9.33 17.45
C SER A 20 33.04 9.59 17.39
N PHE A 21 32.20 8.55 17.34
CA PHE A 21 30.75 8.69 17.60
C PHE A 21 30.08 7.34 17.96
N ALA A 22 30.79 6.46 18.67
CA ALA A 22 30.37 5.08 18.91
C ALA A 22 29.99 4.84 20.37
N GLN A 23 28.70 5.00 20.71
CA GLN A 23 28.06 4.20 21.78
C GLN A 23 26.52 4.26 21.78
N GLU A 24 25.89 5.38 21.41
CA GLU A 24 24.41 5.50 21.44
C GLU A 24 23.70 5.12 20.12
N GLN A 25 24.37 5.25 18.96
CA GLN A 25 23.81 4.86 17.66
C GLN A 25 23.87 3.34 17.37
N ASP A 26 24.64 2.56 18.14
CA ASP A 26 24.67 1.09 18.03
C ASP A 26 23.31 0.48 18.38
N SER A 27 22.57 1.10 19.31
CA SER A 27 21.20 0.71 19.67
C SER A 27 20.23 1.02 18.54
N ALA A 28 20.20 2.25 18.01
CA ALA A 28 19.29 2.64 16.92
C ALA A 28 19.54 1.80 15.64
N LEU A 29 20.80 1.50 15.33
CA LEU A 29 21.15 0.59 14.25
C LEU A 29 20.65 -0.82 14.51
N LYS A 30 20.93 -1.40 15.69
CA LYS A 30 20.43 -2.74 16.05
C LYS A 30 18.93 -2.81 15.96
N VAL A 31 18.22 -1.73 16.29
CA VAL A 31 16.75 -1.64 16.27
C VAL A 31 16.23 -1.51 14.86
N MET A 32 16.83 -0.66 14.03
CA MET A 32 16.51 -0.55 12.60
C MET A 32 16.79 -1.86 11.86
N MET A 33 17.93 -2.48 12.15
CA MET A 33 18.33 -3.77 11.59
C MET A 33 17.41 -4.90 12.06
N LYS A 34 17.12 -4.96 13.36
CA LYS A 34 16.20 -5.94 13.94
C LYS A 34 14.80 -5.73 13.38
N PHE A 35 14.33 -4.48 13.23
CA PHE A 35 13.04 -4.15 12.63
C PHE A 35 12.95 -4.64 11.19
N TRP A 36 13.88 -4.25 10.32
CA TRP A 36 13.83 -4.69 8.92
C TRP A 36 14.08 -6.20 8.79
N LYS A 37 14.88 -6.78 9.70
CA LYS A 37 15.10 -8.23 9.77
C LYS A 37 13.86 -8.98 10.25
N ASP A 38 13.19 -8.58 11.32
CA ASP A 38 12.06 -9.29 11.89
C ASP A 38 10.79 -9.02 11.08
N ALA A 39 10.57 -7.79 10.60
CA ALA A 39 9.48 -7.50 9.66
C ALA A 39 9.54 -8.36 8.38
N TYR A 40 10.71 -8.91 8.03
CA TYR A 40 10.94 -9.63 6.78
C TYR A 40 11.32 -11.12 6.92
N ASN A 41 12.01 -11.48 8.00
CA ASN A 41 12.49 -12.84 8.30
C ASN A 41 11.74 -13.49 9.47
N ASN A 42 10.83 -12.79 10.17
CA ASN A 42 10.08 -13.42 11.24
C ASN A 42 9.23 -14.56 10.66
N PRO A 43 9.42 -15.81 11.11
CA PRO A 43 8.56 -16.93 10.75
C PRO A 43 7.09 -16.70 11.13
N GLN A 44 6.78 -15.75 12.01
CA GLN A 44 5.43 -15.33 12.42
C GLN A 44 4.88 -14.15 11.63
N THR A 45 5.67 -13.53 10.74
CA THR A 45 5.03 -12.94 9.57
C THR A 45 4.37 -14.03 8.74
N ASN A 46 4.66 -15.35 8.90
CA ASN A 46 3.86 -16.42 8.26
C ASN A 46 2.45 -16.57 8.82
N THR A 47 2.15 -16.04 9.99
CA THR A 47 0.78 -15.94 10.50
C THR A 47 0.01 -14.75 9.90
N LEU A 48 0.72 -13.70 9.44
CA LEU A 48 0.21 -12.65 8.54
C LEU A 48 0.36 -13.04 7.04
N HIS A 49 1.22 -14.01 6.68
CA HIS A 49 1.38 -14.60 5.35
C HIS A 49 0.26 -15.63 5.13
N LYS A 50 -0.99 -15.17 5.16
CA LYS A 50 -2.02 -15.77 4.31
C LYS A 50 -1.85 -15.31 2.86
N THR A 51 -0.62 -15.12 2.40
CA THR A 51 -0.35 -15.44 1.00
C THR A 51 -0.59 -16.93 0.91
N ILE A 52 -1.72 -17.32 0.32
CA ILE A 52 -1.90 -18.66 -0.21
C ILE A 52 -0.66 -18.90 -1.05
N ILE A 53 0.32 -19.66 -0.51
CA ILE A 53 1.33 -20.27 -1.34
C ILE A 53 0.49 -21.11 -2.29
N PRO A 54 0.47 -20.77 -3.59
CA PRO A 54 -0.22 -21.63 -4.54
C PRO A 54 0.40 -23.01 -4.31
N ASP A 55 -0.42 -24.02 -4.00
CA ASP A 55 0.01 -25.41 -4.11
C ASP A 55 0.84 -25.48 -5.39
N GLU A 56 1.99 -26.16 -5.40
CA GLU A 56 2.85 -26.30 -6.59
C GLU A 56 2.12 -26.95 -7.80
N THR A 57 0.80 -27.19 -7.67
CA THR A 57 -0.13 -27.71 -8.67
C THR A 57 -1.31 -26.78 -9.00
N SER A 58 -1.37 -25.54 -8.49
CA SER A 58 -2.52 -24.64 -8.68
C SER A 58 -2.43 -23.80 -9.96
N SER A 59 -3.13 -24.29 -10.99
CA SER A 59 -3.45 -23.64 -12.27
C SER A 59 -2.28 -22.93 -12.97
N ILE A 60 -1.74 -23.57 -14.01
CA ILE A 60 -0.88 -22.92 -15.01
C ILE A 60 -1.64 -21.69 -15.54
N ILE A 61 -1.29 -20.50 -15.05
CA ILE A 61 -1.69 -19.25 -15.69
C ILE A 61 -0.70 -19.10 -16.84
N ASP A 62 -1.18 -19.31 -18.06
CA ASP A 62 -0.35 -19.12 -19.24
C ASP A 62 -0.18 -17.61 -19.49
N PHE A 63 1.07 -17.21 -19.74
CA PHE A 63 1.40 -15.87 -20.20
C PHE A 63 1.81 -15.97 -21.66
N THR A 64 1.12 -15.27 -22.54
CA THR A 64 1.48 -15.21 -23.95
C THR A 64 2.27 -13.95 -24.22
N LEU A 65 3.55 -14.09 -24.56
CA LEU A 65 4.34 -12.97 -25.08
C LEU A 65 3.81 -12.59 -26.45
N LEU A 66 3.27 -11.38 -26.57
CA LEU A 66 2.70 -10.85 -27.82
C LEU A 66 3.73 -10.08 -28.64
N ALA A 67 4.56 -9.29 -27.95
CA ALA A 67 5.60 -8.49 -28.58
C ALA A 67 6.73 -8.20 -27.58
N LYS A 68 7.94 -7.98 -28.11
CA LYS A 68 9.14 -7.61 -27.35
C LYS A 68 9.98 -6.62 -28.12
N ALA A 69 10.61 -5.70 -27.39
CA ALA A 69 11.65 -4.81 -27.92
C ALA A 69 12.74 -5.59 -28.68
N GLN A 70 13.27 -4.98 -29.74
CA GLN A 70 14.43 -5.50 -30.47
C GLN A 70 15.67 -4.66 -30.11
N PRO A 71 16.88 -5.23 -30.20
CA PRO A 71 18.10 -4.45 -30.09
C PRO A 71 18.11 -3.31 -31.12
N ASP A 72 18.53 -2.14 -30.67
CA ASP A 72 18.48 -0.88 -31.41
C ASP A 72 19.82 -0.15 -31.41
N GLU A 73 20.87 -0.76 -30.84
CA GLU A 73 22.22 -0.21 -30.82
C GLU A 73 23.29 -1.30 -30.88
N ASP A 74 24.34 -1.07 -31.68
CA ASP A 74 25.54 -1.93 -31.73
C ASP A 74 26.62 -1.38 -30.79
N TYR A 75 26.83 -2.03 -29.66
CA TYR A 75 27.60 -1.49 -28.52
C TYR A 75 28.98 -2.14 -28.35
N TYR A 76 30.03 -1.32 -28.21
CA TYR A 76 31.43 -1.73 -28.10
C TYR A 76 32.10 -1.34 -26.77
N GLY A 77 31.39 -0.63 -25.89
CA GLY A 77 31.92 -0.10 -24.63
C GLY A 77 31.67 1.40 -24.50
N ILE A 78 31.70 1.91 -23.28
CA ILE A 78 31.39 3.32 -22.98
C ILE A 78 32.35 4.25 -23.73
N GLY A 79 31.80 5.12 -24.57
CA GLY A 79 32.56 6.11 -25.34
C GLY A 79 33.36 5.54 -26.51
N ASP A 80 33.11 4.30 -26.93
CA ASP A 80 33.70 3.77 -28.16
C ASP A 80 33.04 4.43 -29.39
N PRO A 81 33.82 4.97 -30.34
CA PRO A 81 33.28 5.68 -31.51
C PRO A 81 32.55 4.77 -32.50
N ARG A 82 32.58 3.45 -32.31
CA ARG A 82 31.81 2.49 -33.11
C ARG A 82 30.39 2.27 -32.58
N ASN A 83 30.07 2.74 -31.36
CA ASN A 83 28.71 2.67 -30.84
C ASN A 83 27.77 3.37 -31.81
N ASN A 84 26.72 2.66 -32.25
CA ASN A 84 25.81 3.16 -33.25
C ASN A 84 24.36 2.80 -32.90
N TYR A 85 23.55 3.82 -32.63
CA TYR A 85 22.10 3.67 -32.48
C TYR A 85 21.45 3.60 -33.85
N ASP A 86 20.91 2.43 -34.19
CA ASP A 86 20.18 2.18 -35.43
C ASP A 86 19.08 1.12 -35.18
N PRO A 87 17.83 1.57 -34.95
CA PRO A 87 16.68 0.67 -34.75
C PRO A 87 16.36 -0.23 -35.96
N SER A 88 16.90 0.08 -37.14
CA SER A 88 16.73 -0.73 -38.36
C SER A 88 17.76 -1.85 -38.48
N LEU A 89 18.83 -1.81 -37.67
CA LEU A 89 19.91 -2.78 -37.70
C LEU A 89 19.40 -4.18 -37.32
N ARG A 90 19.90 -5.19 -38.03
CA ARG A 90 19.54 -6.61 -37.79
C ARG A 90 20.76 -7.52 -37.61
N GLU A 91 21.95 -7.04 -37.94
CA GLU A 91 23.23 -7.73 -37.74
C GLU A 91 24.13 -6.84 -36.89
N PHE A 92 24.70 -7.41 -35.83
CA PHE A 92 25.49 -6.68 -34.83
C PHE A 92 26.91 -7.23 -34.80
N ASN A 93 27.89 -6.33 -34.88
CA ASN A 93 29.31 -6.69 -34.82
C ASN A 93 29.88 -6.50 -33.40
N GLY A 94 29.23 -5.67 -32.57
CA GLY A 94 29.42 -5.51 -31.15
C GLY A 94 28.36 -6.27 -30.34
N THR A 95 28.11 -5.80 -29.12
CA THR A 95 27.08 -6.34 -28.23
C THR A 95 25.74 -5.71 -28.59
N PRO A 96 24.70 -6.48 -28.94
CA PRO A 96 23.36 -5.91 -29.16
C PRO A 96 22.85 -5.27 -27.87
N LYS A 97 22.51 -3.97 -27.94
CA LYS A 97 21.94 -3.21 -26.82
C LYS A 97 20.47 -2.87 -27.12
N VAL A 98 19.61 -2.98 -26.11
CA VAL A 98 18.17 -2.71 -26.20
C VAL A 98 17.83 -1.51 -25.32
N ASN A 99 17.84 -0.31 -25.91
CA ASN A 99 17.57 0.92 -25.15
C ASN A 99 16.10 1.03 -24.73
N ASP A 100 15.19 0.58 -25.59
CA ASP A 100 13.74 0.65 -25.44
C ASP A 100 13.23 -0.21 -24.25
N ALA A 101 13.06 0.41 -23.09
CA ALA A 101 12.91 -0.30 -21.83
C ALA A 101 11.46 -0.49 -21.37
N TYR A 102 10.55 0.41 -21.73
CA TYR A 102 9.19 0.47 -21.15
C TYR A 102 8.09 0.38 -22.22
N VAL A 103 7.04 -0.42 -21.96
CA VAL A 103 5.70 -0.14 -22.49
C VAL A 103 5.04 0.88 -21.56
N TRP A 104 4.99 2.16 -21.93
CA TRP A 104 4.69 3.24 -20.98
C TRP A 104 3.31 3.88 -21.12
N GLY A 105 2.97 4.47 -22.26
CA GLY A 105 1.60 4.91 -22.54
C GLY A 105 0.88 3.82 -23.30
N VAL A 106 -0.31 3.38 -22.86
CA VAL A 106 -1.06 2.31 -23.54
C VAL A 106 -2.53 2.63 -23.63
N VAL A 107 -3.13 2.35 -24.79
CA VAL A 107 -4.58 2.35 -24.98
C VAL A 107 -4.96 1.29 -26.00
N LYS A 108 -6.15 0.69 -25.82
CA LYS A 108 -6.71 -0.22 -26.81
C LYS A 108 -7.92 0.43 -27.48
N ASP A 109 -7.93 0.39 -28.81
CA ASP A 109 -9.07 0.80 -29.63
C ASP A 109 -9.37 -0.31 -30.65
N GLY A 110 -10.61 -0.83 -30.63
CA GLY A 110 -10.99 -2.00 -31.43
C GLY A 110 -10.07 -3.20 -31.17
N ALA A 111 -9.46 -3.73 -32.23
CA ALA A 111 -8.48 -4.84 -32.14
C ALA A 111 -7.03 -4.35 -31.91
N ASN A 112 -6.79 -3.05 -31.92
CA ASN A 112 -5.45 -2.46 -31.90
C ASN A 112 -5.07 -2.01 -30.49
N ILE A 113 -3.94 -2.48 -29.99
CA ILE A 113 -3.27 -1.98 -28.81
C ILE A 113 -2.20 -0.99 -29.27
N TRP A 114 -2.40 0.27 -28.93
CA TRP A 114 -1.44 1.34 -29.19
C TRP A 114 -0.59 1.57 -27.96
N PHE A 115 0.72 1.69 -28.15
CA PHE A 115 1.60 2.03 -27.05
C PHE A 115 2.82 2.83 -27.46
N GLY A 116 3.27 3.66 -26.53
CA GLY A 116 4.49 4.44 -26.63
C GLY A 116 5.54 3.91 -25.67
N THR A 117 6.81 4.07 -26.03
CA THR A 117 7.94 3.56 -25.23
C THR A 117 8.66 4.63 -24.43
N ALA A 118 9.54 4.19 -23.55
CA ALA A 118 10.67 4.99 -23.13
C ALA A 118 11.98 4.19 -23.12
N PRO A 119 13.05 4.80 -23.62
CA PRO A 119 14.37 4.22 -23.56
C PRO A 119 15.16 4.64 -22.31
N ASN A 120 16.07 3.78 -21.87
CA ASN A 120 17.08 4.02 -20.83
C ASN A 120 16.58 4.71 -19.55
N VAL A 121 15.36 4.38 -19.09
CA VAL A 121 14.71 5.07 -17.97
C VAL A 121 15.54 5.03 -16.68
N VAL A 122 16.28 3.95 -16.41
CA VAL A 122 17.18 3.90 -15.24
C VAL A 122 18.26 4.97 -15.30
N CYS A 123 18.92 5.13 -16.46
CA CYS A 123 19.94 6.15 -16.67
C CYS A 123 19.36 7.57 -16.56
N LEU A 124 18.12 7.77 -17.03
CA LEU A 124 17.41 9.03 -16.87
C LEU A 124 17.10 9.34 -15.40
N VAL A 125 16.67 8.33 -14.64
CA VAL A 125 16.38 8.49 -13.21
C VAL A 125 17.68 8.78 -12.45
N GLU A 126 18.75 8.05 -12.75
CA GLU A 126 20.06 8.26 -12.13
C GLU A 126 20.61 9.66 -12.43
N ALA A 127 20.61 10.09 -13.70
CA ALA A 127 21.09 11.41 -14.08
C ALA A 127 20.21 12.54 -13.53
N GLY A 128 18.88 12.43 -13.68
CA GLY A 128 17.92 13.50 -13.37
C GLY A 128 17.52 13.57 -11.89
N TYR A 129 17.24 12.43 -11.24
CA TYR A 129 16.79 12.37 -9.84
C TYR A 129 17.91 12.08 -8.85
N LEU A 130 19.03 11.48 -9.27
CA LEU A 130 20.13 11.14 -8.35
C LEU A 130 21.40 11.96 -8.64
N GLY A 131 21.43 12.76 -9.71
CA GLY A 131 22.59 13.57 -10.09
C GLY A 131 23.78 12.75 -10.65
N MET A 132 23.52 11.51 -11.09
CA MET A 132 24.54 10.53 -11.49
C MET A 132 24.73 10.49 -13.02
N ALA A 133 25.27 11.57 -13.59
CA ALA A 133 25.47 11.68 -15.05
C ALA A 133 26.70 10.91 -15.61
N GLY A 134 27.40 10.12 -14.78
CA GLY A 134 28.64 9.44 -15.15
C GLY A 134 28.44 8.05 -15.75
N GLY A 135 29.20 7.73 -16.79
CA GLY A 135 29.15 6.41 -17.42
C GLY A 135 29.51 5.25 -16.49
N HIS A 136 28.73 4.17 -16.53
CA HIS A 136 28.97 2.92 -15.81
C HIS A 136 28.22 1.74 -16.46
N GLU A 137 28.79 0.54 -16.36
CA GLU A 137 28.22 -0.68 -16.92
C GLU A 137 28.46 -1.88 -16.01
N ASN A 138 27.63 -2.91 -16.19
CA ASN A 138 27.87 -4.27 -15.70
C ASN A 138 27.45 -5.29 -16.78
N ASN A 139 27.37 -6.57 -16.43
CA ASN A 139 27.05 -7.63 -17.39
C ASN A 139 25.60 -7.61 -17.92
N CYS A 140 24.71 -6.78 -17.35
CA CYS A 140 23.27 -6.77 -17.65
C CYS A 140 22.74 -5.40 -18.10
N TYR A 141 23.39 -4.30 -17.70
CA TYR A 141 23.00 -2.95 -18.13
C TYR A 141 24.20 -2.01 -18.24
N VAL A 142 24.03 -0.96 -19.04
CA VAL A 142 24.92 0.18 -19.15
C VAL A 142 24.14 1.49 -19.11
N CYS A 143 24.71 2.48 -18.42
CA CYS A 143 24.43 3.89 -18.62
C CYS A 143 25.71 4.56 -19.11
N GLU A 144 25.75 5.05 -20.34
CA GLU A 144 26.97 5.61 -20.96
C GLU A 144 27.26 7.05 -20.50
N GLY A 145 26.27 7.73 -19.92
CA GLY A 145 26.40 9.08 -19.42
C GLY A 145 26.75 10.09 -20.52
N VAL A 146 27.67 11.01 -20.24
CA VAL A 146 28.07 12.08 -21.18
C VAL A 146 28.80 11.57 -22.44
N HIS A 147 29.20 10.30 -22.47
CA HIS A 147 29.94 9.71 -23.59
C HIS A 147 29.06 9.43 -24.82
N THR A 148 27.75 9.66 -24.74
CA THR A 148 26.82 9.53 -25.88
C THR A 148 26.71 10.78 -26.75
N TRP A 149 27.20 11.93 -26.29
CA TRP A 149 26.89 13.23 -26.91
C TRP A 149 27.66 13.52 -28.21
N ASP A 150 28.85 12.94 -28.39
CA ASP A 150 29.69 13.24 -29.56
C ASP A 150 29.08 12.75 -30.88
N TRP A 151 28.13 11.81 -30.84
CA TRP A 151 27.55 11.14 -32.02
C TRP A 151 26.05 11.37 -32.21
N TYR A 152 25.36 11.97 -31.25
CA TYR A 152 23.94 12.31 -31.34
C TYR A 152 23.71 13.75 -30.86
N PRO A 153 23.99 14.76 -31.71
CA PRO A 153 23.96 16.18 -31.31
C PRO A 153 22.56 16.69 -30.90
N GLU A 154 21.52 15.88 -31.13
CA GLU A 154 20.14 16.14 -30.72
C GLU A 154 19.76 15.50 -29.36
N ALA A 155 20.66 14.75 -28.70
CA ALA A 155 20.36 14.11 -27.41
C ALA A 155 20.41 15.13 -26.26
N ILE A 156 19.31 15.22 -25.49
CA ILE A 156 19.11 16.28 -24.48
C ILE A 156 19.56 15.84 -23.08
N PHE A 157 19.66 14.52 -22.84
CA PHE A 157 20.19 13.94 -21.61
C PHE A 157 21.33 12.97 -21.89
N PRO A 158 22.26 12.78 -20.94
CA PRO A 158 23.21 11.68 -20.95
C PRO A 158 22.52 10.34 -21.23
N ASP A 159 22.94 9.63 -22.27
CA ASP A 159 22.42 8.31 -22.68
C ASP A 159 20.91 8.18 -22.93
N TRP A 160 20.24 9.25 -23.34
CA TRP A 160 18.85 9.20 -23.81
C TRP A 160 18.74 8.80 -25.29
N ARG A 161 17.60 8.24 -25.71
CA ARG A 161 17.24 7.95 -27.12
C ARG A 161 15.79 8.41 -27.39
N PRO A 162 15.39 8.70 -28.64
CA PRO A 162 13.99 9.00 -28.93
C PRO A 162 13.06 7.82 -28.60
N PRO A 163 11.87 8.06 -28.00
CA PRO A 163 10.87 7.02 -27.79
C PRO A 163 10.22 6.59 -29.11
N ARG A 164 9.53 5.45 -29.08
CA ARG A 164 8.91 4.84 -30.27
C ARG A 164 7.42 4.62 -30.09
N ILE A 165 6.70 4.55 -31.22
CA ILE A 165 5.25 4.36 -31.26
C ILE A 165 4.95 3.02 -31.94
N PHE A 166 4.14 2.20 -31.28
CA PHE A 166 3.75 0.88 -31.76
C PHE A 166 2.23 0.71 -31.77
N MET A 167 1.77 -0.13 -32.68
CA MET A 167 0.42 -0.66 -32.75
C MET A 167 0.48 -2.17 -32.91
N TYR A 168 -0.04 -2.91 -31.92
CA TYR A 168 -0.18 -4.36 -31.98
C TYR A 168 -1.64 -4.73 -32.27
N ASN A 169 -1.88 -5.47 -33.36
CA ASN A 169 -3.22 -5.92 -33.72
C ASN A 169 -3.49 -7.32 -33.15
N THR A 170 -4.44 -7.40 -32.21
CA THR A 170 -4.82 -8.63 -31.50
C THR A 170 -5.54 -9.66 -32.37
N ALA A 171 -6.08 -9.27 -33.53
CA ALA A 171 -6.77 -10.18 -34.45
C ALA A 171 -5.80 -10.85 -35.45
N THR A 172 -4.75 -10.13 -35.86
CA THR A 172 -3.76 -10.63 -36.83
C THR A 172 -2.45 -11.05 -36.19
N ASP A 173 -2.27 -10.83 -34.89
CA ASP A 173 -1.01 -11.08 -34.16
C ASP A 173 0.19 -10.34 -34.79
N LEU A 174 -0.03 -9.07 -35.18
CA LEU A 174 0.97 -8.27 -35.89
C LEU A 174 1.34 -7.03 -35.08
N LEU A 175 2.63 -6.90 -34.76
CA LEU A 175 3.22 -5.66 -34.28
C LEU A 175 3.62 -4.77 -35.46
N MET A 176 3.18 -3.52 -35.44
CA MET A 176 3.59 -2.49 -36.39
C MET A 176 4.23 -1.33 -35.64
N GLU A 177 5.40 -0.90 -36.10
CA GLU A 177 5.95 0.38 -35.73
C GLU A 177 5.26 1.51 -36.52
N LYS A 178 4.97 2.61 -35.84
CA LYS A 178 4.27 3.79 -36.39
C LYS A 178 5.12 5.05 -36.34
N THR A 179 6.31 4.99 -35.74
CA THR A 179 7.25 6.11 -35.59
C THR A 179 7.58 6.78 -36.94
N ASP A 180 7.76 5.99 -38.00
CA ASP A 180 8.15 6.51 -39.32
C ASP A 180 7.03 7.27 -40.05
N LEU A 181 5.79 7.20 -39.56
CA LEU A 181 4.65 7.90 -40.17
C LEU A 181 4.59 9.38 -39.79
N LEU A 182 5.38 9.81 -38.81
CA LEU A 182 5.41 11.20 -38.37
C LEU A 182 5.90 12.11 -39.50
N ASP A 183 5.37 13.33 -39.56
CA ASP A 183 5.92 14.39 -40.38
C ASP A 183 7.19 14.99 -39.73
N ASP A 184 7.81 15.97 -40.39
CA ASP A 184 9.04 16.61 -39.87
C ASP A 184 8.80 17.24 -38.49
N LEU A 185 7.67 17.93 -38.31
CA LEU A 185 7.31 18.53 -37.03
C LEU A 185 7.09 17.48 -35.93
N GLY A 186 6.37 16.41 -36.24
CA GLY A 186 6.16 15.28 -35.34
C GLY A 186 7.48 14.61 -34.94
N ARG A 187 8.38 14.37 -35.89
CA ARG A 187 9.73 13.85 -35.59
C ARG A 187 10.50 14.79 -34.67
N THR A 188 10.49 16.10 -34.93
CA THR A 188 11.13 17.08 -34.06
C THR A 188 10.56 17.00 -32.65
N ARG A 189 9.24 16.99 -32.47
CA ARG A 189 8.62 16.86 -31.15
C ARG A 189 8.97 15.53 -30.47
N LEU A 190 8.99 14.43 -31.21
CA LEU A 190 9.36 13.11 -30.66
C LEU A 190 10.81 13.11 -30.16
N ASN A 191 11.73 13.72 -30.91
CA ASN A 191 13.13 13.92 -30.51
C ASN A 191 13.29 14.85 -29.30
N HIS A 192 12.23 15.54 -28.90
CA HIS A 192 12.16 16.37 -27.69
C HIS A 192 11.17 15.80 -26.67
N THR A 193 10.93 14.48 -26.67
CA THR A 193 9.99 13.83 -25.74
C THR A 193 10.72 12.80 -24.89
N VAL A 194 10.76 13.00 -23.56
CA VAL A 194 11.49 12.11 -22.64
C VAL A 194 11.08 10.65 -22.81
N GLY A 195 9.77 10.43 -22.98
CA GLY A 195 9.16 9.13 -23.21
C GLY A 195 7.64 9.27 -23.33
N LEU A 196 7.03 8.43 -24.16
CA LEU A 196 5.59 8.46 -24.43
C LEU A 196 4.83 7.70 -23.34
N ARG A 197 4.68 8.35 -22.19
CA ARG A 197 4.20 7.77 -20.94
C ARG A 197 2.68 7.69 -20.80
N SER A 198 1.95 8.18 -21.79
CA SER A 198 0.51 8.35 -21.72
C SER A 198 -0.17 8.07 -23.05
N ALA A 199 -1.36 7.46 -23.02
CA ALA A 199 -2.17 7.27 -24.21
C ALA A 199 -3.67 7.24 -23.89
N GLY A 200 -4.48 7.67 -24.85
CA GLY A 200 -5.94 7.72 -24.75
C GLY A 200 -6.58 7.58 -26.12
N ALA A 201 -7.83 7.13 -26.19
CA ALA A 201 -8.52 6.95 -27.45
C ALA A 201 -10.03 7.20 -27.28
N LEU A 202 -10.62 7.93 -28.22
CA LEU A 202 -12.06 8.15 -28.28
C LEU A 202 -12.45 8.61 -29.70
N ASN A 203 -13.62 8.18 -30.17
CA ASN A 203 -14.24 8.65 -31.44
C ASN A 203 -13.30 8.62 -32.66
N GLY A 204 -12.50 7.55 -32.79
CA GLY A 204 -11.63 7.35 -33.95
C GLY A 204 -10.29 8.07 -33.90
N VAL A 205 -9.94 8.70 -32.78
CA VAL A 205 -8.62 9.31 -32.54
C VAL A 205 -7.89 8.56 -31.43
N VAL A 206 -6.61 8.26 -31.66
CA VAL A 206 -5.67 7.75 -30.64
C VAL A 206 -4.63 8.82 -30.36
N PHE A 207 -4.41 9.12 -29.08
CA PHE A 207 -3.36 10.00 -28.59
C PHE A 207 -2.24 9.20 -27.94
N LEU A 208 -1.00 9.57 -28.21
CA LEU A 208 0.16 9.24 -27.38
C LEU A 208 0.84 10.52 -26.93
N GLY A 209 1.30 10.56 -25.68
CA GLY A 209 1.81 11.78 -25.08
C GLY A 209 2.94 11.57 -24.08
N GLY A 210 3.81 12.58 -23.98
CA GLY A 210 4.94 12.56 -23.06
C GLY A 210 5.50 13.95 -22.77
N PRO A 211 6.21 14.13 -21.65
CA PRO A 211 6.85 15.40 -21.33
C PRO A 211 7.88 15.81 -22.36
N ASN A 212 7.86 17.09 -22.68
CA ASN A 212 8.88 17.75 -23.46
C ASN A 212 10.17 17.82 -22.64
N THR A 213 11.29 17.59 -23.29
CA THR A 213 12.65 17.62 -22.72
C THR A 213 13.12 19.03 -22.36
N GLY A 214 12.47 20.07 -22.88
CA GLY A 214 12.80 21.50 -22.72
C GLY A 214 12.71 22.07 -21.30
N GLY A 215 12.81 21.28 -20.22
CA GLY A 215 12.90 21.78 -18.85
C GLY A 215 13.83 20.97 -17.94
N LEU A 216 14.52 19.96 -18.48
CA LEU A 216 15.22 18.95 -17.69
C LEU A 216 16.68 18.69 -18.13
N GLY A 217 17.15 19.35 -19.19
CA GLY A 217 18.55 19.25 -19.66
C GLY A 217 19.46 20.35 -19.06
N PRO A 218 20.76 20.08 -18.82
CA PRO A 218 21.72 21.05 -18.30
C PRO A 218 22.17 22.12 -19.33
N THR A 219 21.69 22.05 -20.57
CA THR A 219 22.00 23.02 -21.63
C THR A 219 20.75 23.84 -21.95
N THR A 220 20.61 24.99 -21.30
CA THR A 220 19.58 26.04 -21.55
C THR A 220 19.79 26.79 -22.87
N THR A 221 20.15 26.09 -23.95
CA THR A 221 20.28 26.68 -25.28
C THR A 221 19.91 25.66 -26.35
N GLY A 222 18.66 25.70 -26.84
CA GLY A 222 18.40 25.31 -28.23
C GLY A 222 17.32 24.27 -28.51
N ALA A 223 16.09 24.51 -28.07
CA ALA A 223 14.92 24.08 -28.83
C ALA A 223 13.80 25.11 -28.66
N GLN A 224 13.92 26.25 -29.35
CA GLN A 224 12.76 27.13 -29.54
C GLN A 224 11.79 26.40 -30.47
N LEU A 225 10.76 25.77 -29.89
CA LEU A 225 9.63 25.27 -30.65
C LEU A 225 8.66 26.45 -30.84
N GLU A 226 8.67 26.98 -32.05
CA GLU A 226 7.62 27.79 -32.70
C GLU A 226 7.28 29.20 -32.14
N ASP A 227 7.44 29.53 -30.85
CA ASP A 227 6.84 30.76 -30.29
C ASP A 227 7.75 31.67 -29.44
N GLY A 228 8.99 31.28 -29.18
CA GLY A 228 9.91 32.11 -28.39
C GLY A 228 9.61 32.15 -26.88
N HIS A 229 8.71 31.31 -26.38
CA HIS A 229 8.48 31.09 -24.96
C HIS A 229 9.48 30.06 -24.38
N SER A 230 9.87 30.26 -23.13
CA SER A 230 10.90 29.47 -22.45
C SER A 230 10.37 28.11 -21.97
N ASP A 231 11.00 27.04 -22.47
CA ASP A 231 11.35 25.81 -21.75
C ASP A 231 10.24 25.05 -20.96
N GLY A 232 9.50 24.13 -21.63
CA GLY A 232 8.57 23.17 -20.98
C GLY A 232 7.43 22.63 -21.89
N GLY A 233 6.60 21.69 -21.41
CA GLY A 233 5.36 21.25 -22.08
C GLY A 233 5.11 19.73 -22.18
N ILE A 234 3.97 19.34 -22.74
CA ILE A 234 3.62 17.94 -23.08
C ILE A 234 3.46 17.82 -24.60
N ASN A 235 4.28 17.00 -25.23
CA ASN A 235 4.10 16.67 -26.65
C ASN A 235 3.01 15.60 -26.80
N LEU A 236 2.06 15.84 -27.71
CA LEU A 236 0.97 14.92 -28.05
C LEU A 236 1.01 14.58 -29.54
N PHE A 237 0.72 13.32 -29.85
CA PHE A 237 0.68 12.76 -31.19
C PHE A 237 -0.67 12.10 -31.42
N ALA A 238 -1.36 12.49 -32.49
CA ALA A 238 -2.68 11.97 -32.83
C ALA A 238 -2.62 11.05 -34.06
N PHE A 239 -3.31 9.92 -33.97
CA PHE A 239 -3.45 8.94 -35.05
C PHE A 239 -4.93 8.65 -35.29
N ASN A 240 -5.27 8.36 -36.54
CA ASN A 240 -6.59 7.85 -36.89
C ASN A 240 -6.67 6.39 -36.45
N ALA A 241 -7.59 6.09 -35.54
CA ALA A 241 -7.69 4.77 -34.93
C ALA A 241 -8.10 3.67 -35.95
N ASN A 242 -8.82 4.05 -37.00
CA ASN A 242 -9.34 3.14 -38.02
C ASN A 242 -8.29 2.84 -39.10
N THR A 243 -7.58 3.87 -39.61
CA THR A 243 -6.61 3.72 -40.69
C THR A 243 -5.19 3.48 -40.18
N GLY A 244 -4.91 3.89 -38.94
CA GLY A 244 -3.58 3.87 -38.35
C GLY A 244 -2.62 4.92 -38.93
N GLU A 245 -3.17 5.92 -39.64
CA GLU A 245 -2.43 7.05 -40.21
C GLU A 245 -2.19 8.13 -39.17
N TYR A 246 -1.06 8.83 -39.30
CA TYR A 246 -0.74 9.99 -38.47
C TYR A 246 -1.62 11.19 -38.87
N ILE A 247 -2.25 11.83 -37.89
CA ILE A 247 -3.09 13.02 -38.09
C ILE A 247 -2.27 14.30 -37.88
N GLY A 248 -1.45 14.33 -36.82
CA GLY A 248 -0.67 15.50 -36.46
C GLY A 248 -0.10 15.41 -35.05
N SER A 249 0.60 16.46 -34.63
CA SER A 249 1.11 16.60 -33.27
C SER A 249 0.88 18.02 -32.75
N THR A 250 0.95 18.19 -31.43
CA THR A 250 0.96 19.50 -30.75
C THR A 250 1.82 19.44 -29.48
N THR A 251 2.09 20.60 -28.89
CA THR A 251 2.67 20.72 -27.55
C THR A 251 1.69 21.49 -26.67
N ILE A 252 1.25 20.90 -25.55
CA ILE A 252 0.54 21.61 -24.49
C ILE A 252 1.60 22.25 -23.60
N ASN A 253 1.86 23.54 -23.78
CA ASN A 253 2.86 24.30 -23.04
C ASN A 253 2.20 25.34 -22.13
N ASP A 254 1.41 26.26 -22.67
CA ASP A 254 0.75 27.33 -21.91
C ASP A 254 -0.70 26.95 -21.55
N LEU A 255 -0.96 26.78 -20.25
CA LEU A 255 -2.29 26.47 -19.75
C LEU A 255 -3.14 27.71 -19.54
N ASP A 256 -2.56 28.91 -19.50
CA ASP A 256 -3.32 30.17 -19.42
C ASP A 256 -4.10 30.46 -20.70
N GLU A 257 -3.54 30.08 -21.85
CA GLU A 257 -4.25 30.13 -23.13
C GLU A 257 -5.48 29.21 -23.17
N ILE A 258 -5.42 28.09 -22.45
CA ILE A 258 -6.53 27.13 -22.33
C ILE A 258 -7.53 27.56 -21.23
N ALA A 259 -7.04 28.15 -20.15
CA ALA A 259 -7.83 28.45 -18.95
C ALA A 259 -8.61 29.76 -19.03
N GLY A 260 -8.28 30.69 -19.95
CA GLY A 260 -8.97 31.97 -20.09
C GLY A 260 -8.88 32.93 -18.90
N PHE A 261 -8.23 32.55 -17.78
CA PHE A 261 -8.23 33.28 -16.51
C PHE A 261 -6.84 33.66 -15.95
N GLY A 262 -5.72 33.25 -16.56
CA GLY A 262 -4.37 33.79 -16.27
C GLY A 262 -3.73 33.38 -14.93
N PHE A 263 -3.82 32.10 -14.55
CA PHE A 263 -3.32 31.55 -13.27
C PHE A 263 -2.69 30.14 -13.34
N PHE A 264 -2.45 29.57 -14.52
CA PHE A 264 -1.86 28.25 -14.71
C PHE A 264 -0.49 28.36 -15.39
N GLY A 265 0.55 27.81 -14.75
CA GLY A 265 1.88 27.69 -15.34
C GLY A 265 1.97 26.69 -16.50
N TYR A 266 3.17 26.19 -16.78
CA TYR A 266 3.41 25.29 -17.91
C TYR A 266 3.14 23.83 -17.54
N ALA A 267 2.69 23.03 -18.51
CA ALA A 267 2.47 21.60 -18.32
C ALA A 267 3.81 20.82 -18.25
N ASP A 268 3.93 19.90 -17.29
CA ASP A 268 5.19 19.20 -16.98
C ASP A 268 5.07 17.67 -17.12
N ASN A 269 3.91 17.11 -16.83
CA ASN A 269 3.76 15.66 -16.80
C ASN A 269 2.35 15.20 -17.21
N ILE A 270 2.24 13.99 -17.75
CA ILE A 270 0.98 13.36 -18.18
C ILE A 270 1.06 11.85 -17.94
N ARG A 271 -0.06 11.18 -17.64
CA ARG A 271 -0.06 9.72 -17.37
C ARG A 271 -1.27 8.96 -17.87
N LYS A 272 -2.41 8.99 -17.17
CA LYS A 272 -3.53 8.11 -17.47
C LYS A 272 -4.71 8.87 -18.05
N TRP A 273 -5.33 8.28 -19.06
CA TRP A 273 -6.55 8.76 -19.67
C TRP A 273 -7.71 7.85 -19.28
N ILE A 274 -8.92 8.40 -19.20
CA ILE A 274 -10.13 7.64 -18.91
C ILE A 274 -11.32 8.19 -19.70
N VAL A 275 -12.16 7.29 -20.22
CA VAL A 275 -13.44 7.66 -20.83
C VAL A 275 -14.55 7.48 -19.79
N VAL A 276 -15.31 8.53 -19.53
CA VAL A 276 -16.50 8.50 -18.65
C VAL A 276 -17.64 9.20 -19.36
N ASN A 277 -18.81 8.55 -19.43
CA ASN A 277 -20.00 9.07 -20.13
C ASN A 277 -19.72 9.55 -21.57
N GLY A 278 -18.81 8.89 -22.29
CA GLY A 278 -18.43 9.26 -23.66
C GLY A 278 -17.54 10.49 -23.76
N VAL A 279 -16.97 10.97 -22.64
CA VAL A 279 -15.99 12.06 -22.60
C VAL A 279 -14.65 11.52 -22.14
N LEU A 280 -13.59 11.91 -22.85
CA LEU A 280 -12.22 11.50 -22.56
C LEU A 280 -11.55 12.55 -21.66
N TYR A 281 -11.00 12.09 -20.53
CA TYR A 281 -10.31 12.91 -19.52
C TYR A 281 -8.88 12.43 -19.30
N PHE A 282 -8.01 13.34 -18.89
CA PHE A 282 -6.66 13.03 -18.40
C PHE A 282 -6.18 14.09 -17.42
N GLY A 283 -5.23 13.71 -16.58
CA GLY A 283 -4.56 14.61 -15.65
C GLY A 283 -3.18 15.03 -16.14
N ILE A 284 -2.77 16.24 -15.80
CA ILE A 284 -1.42 16.77 -16.03
C ILE A 284 -0.81 17.38 -14.75
N GLY A 285 0.52 17.37 -14.67
CA GLY A 285 1.29 18.17 -13.72
C GLY A 285 1.59 19.56 -14.28
N ILE A 286 1.77 20.54 -13.39
CA ILE A 286 1.97 21.96 -13.73
C ILE A 286 3.18 22.49 -12.95
N LYS A 287 3.98 23.34 -13.59
CA LYS A 287 5.06 24.10 -12.96
C LYS A 287 4.88 25.58 -13.21
N ASP A 288 4.97 26.38 -12.16
CA ASP A 288 5.00 27.84 -12.29
C ASP A 288 6.28 28.27 -13.00
N GLY A 289 6.18 29.27 -13.88
CA GLY A 289 7.29 29.87 -14.61
C GLY A 289 8.27 30.65 -13.72
N LEU A 290 8.83 30.01 -12.70
CA LEU A 290 10.02 30.51 -12.02
C LEU A 290 11.17 30.52 -13.04
N THR A 291 11.60 31.74 -13.36
CA THR A 291 12.68 32.10 -14.28
C THR A 291 13.82 31.07 -14.33
N SER A 292 13.85 30.28 -15.41
CA SER A 292 15.00 29.70 -16.15
C SER A 292 16.34 29.49 -15.43
N SER A 293 16.33 29.06 -14.17
CA SER A 293 17.56 28.73 -13.42
C SER A 293 17.40 27.54 -12.48
N SER A 294 16.22 26.93 -12.42
CA SER A 294 15.85 26.03 -11.34
C SER A 294 15.57 24.59 -11.78
N SER A 295 16.38 24.05 -12.69
CA SER A 295 16.50 22.60 -12.86
C SER A 295 17.27 22.00 -11.67
N ASN A 296 16.78 20.86 -11.18
CA ASN A 296 17.41 19.95 -10.23
C ASN A 296 17.08 20.18 -8.74
N LEU A 297 16.93 19.03 -8.07
CA LEU A 297 17.02 18.74 -6.63
C LEU A 297 17.81 19.73 -5.75
N ASN A 298 18.80 20.42 -6.31
CA ASN A 298 19.52 21.53 -5.67
C ASN A 298 18.59 22.62 -5.10
N ASN A 299 17.37 22.78 -5.62
CA ASN A 299 16.40 23.76 -5.11
C ASN A 299 15.44 23.23 -4.04
N LEU A 300 15.48 21.93 -3.69
CA LEU A 300 14.75 21.43 -2.52
C LEU A 300 15.23 22.14 -1.24
N ALA A 301 16.55 22.36 -1.10
CA ALA A 301 17.10 23.11 0.03
C ALA A 301 16.79 24.62 0.00
N GLN A 302 16.65 25.23 -1.19
CA GLN A 302 16.35 26.66 -1.32
C GLN A 302 14.85 26.99 -1.16
N SER A 303 13.96 26.08 -1.55
CA SER A 303 12.50 26.20 -1.32
C SER A 303 12.15 25.98 0.15
N LEU A 304 12.83 25.03 0.81
CA LEU A 304 12.66 24.73 2.24
C LEU A 304 13.22 25.79 3.20
N ASN A 305 14.10 26.68 2.71
CA ASN A 305 14.68 27.78 3.50
C ASN A 305 13.93 29.12 3.39
N LYS A 306 12.80 29.18 2.67
CA LYS A 306 11.97 30.40 2.57
C LYS A 306 10.81 30.31 3.58
N SER A 307 10.69 31.33 4.42
CA SER A 307 9.72 31.42 5.52
C SER A 307 8.27 31.20 5.05
N VAL A 308 7.50 30.48 5.86
CA VAL A 308 6.08 30.09 5.70
C VAL A 308 5.11 31.28 5.86
N ASP A 309 5.54 32.49 5.55
CA ASP A 309 4.83 33.73 5.91
C ASP A 309 4.38 34.49 4.65
N ASN A 310 3.44 33.89 3.89
CA ASN A 310 2.80 34.55 2.76
C ASN A 310 1.35 34.09 2.62
N THR A 311 0.43 35.06 2.68
CA THR A 311 -1.00 34.92 2.38
C THR A 311 -1.30 34.88 0.86
N GLU A 312 -0.37 34.37 0.03
CA GLU A 312 -0.54 34.34 -1.43
C GLU A 312 -1.34 33.11 -1.85
N ALA A 313 -2.26 33.30 -2.81
CA ALA A 313 -3.03 32.20 -3.40
C ALA A 313 -2.05 31.23 -4.07
N LEU A 314 -2.01 29.98 -3.60
CA LEU A 314 -1.13 28.94 -4.14
C LEU A 314 -1.52 28.65 -5.59
N ALA A 315 -0.56 28.73 -6.49
CA ALA A 315 -0.73 28.29 -7.87
C ALA A 315 -0.95 26.76 -7.92
N PRO A 316 -1.73 26.26 -8.91
CA PRO A 316 -2.04 24.84 -9.02
C PRO A 316 -0.82 24.04 -9.50
N GLY A 317 -0.47 22.96 -8.79
CA GLY A 317 0.54 21.99 -9.23
C GLY A 317 -0.01 20.95 -10.22
N GLY A 318 -1.32 20.88 -10.45
CA GLY A 318 -1.91 19.94 -11.41
C GLY A 318 -3.24 20.40 -12.00
N ALA A 319 -3.62 19.82 -13.13
CA ALA A 319 -4.94 20.02 -13.73
C ALA A 319 -5.53 18.73 -14.28
N VAL A 320 -6.85 18.76 -14.48
CA VAL A 320 -7.60 17.72 -15.19
C VAL A 320 -8.22 18.35 -16.41
N LEU A 321 -7.97 17.75 -17.58
CA LEU A 321 -8.46 18.22 -18.86
C LEU A 321 -9.47 17.23 -19.43
N ARG A 322 -10.43 17.76 -20.20
CA ARG A 322 -11.30 16.97 -21.09
C ARG A 322 -10.96 17.23 -22.54
N TRP A 323 -11.16 16.22 -23.38
CA TRP A 323 -11.05 16.34 -24.83
C TRP A 323 -12.38 16.79 -25.46
N ARG A 324 -12.30 17.69 -26.44
CA ARG A 324 -13.43 18.28 -27.17
C ARG A 324 -13.26 18.18 -28.70
N GLY A 325 -12.16 17.60 -29.15
CA GLY A 325 -11.77 17.59 -30.56
C GLY A 325 -12.55 16.60 -31.42
N THR A 326 -12.14 16.54 -32.67
CA THR A 326 -12.62 15.60 -33.69
C THR A 326 -11.43 14.98 -34.43
N VAL A 327 -11.66 14.08 -35.38
CA VAL A 327 -10.56 13.54 -36.22
C VAL A 327 -9.89 14.64 -37.05
N ASP A 328 -10.65 15.64 -37.52
CA ASP A 328 -10.13 16.72 -38.37
C ASP A 328 -9.46 17.84 -37.55
N ASP A 329 -9.81 17.97 -36.28
CA ASP A 329 -9.25 18.94 -35.33
C ASP A 329 -9.08 18.27 -33.95
N PRO A 330 -8.02 17.44 -33.78
CA PRO A 330 -7.90 16.57 -32.62
C PRO A 330 -7.40 17.29 -31.37
N PHE A 331 -6.83 18.49 -31.46
CA PHE A 331 -6.09 19.12 -30.35
C PHE A 331 -6.92 20.15 -29.56
N GLN A 332 -8.21 19.89 -29.40
CA GLN A 332 -9.12 20.73 -28.61
C GLN A 332 -9.29 20.16 -27.21
N PHE A 333 -8.81 20.90 -26.19
CA PHE A 333 -8.87 20.52 -24.79
C PHE A 333 -9.45 21.64 -23.92
N GLU A 334 -10.02 21.27 -22.79
CA GLU A 334 -10.60 22.21 -21.82
C GLU A 334 -10.25 21.76 -20.40
N ILE A 335 -9.81 22.70 -19.56
CA ILE A 335 -9.53 22.43 -18.15
C ILE A 335 -10.84 22.30 -17.39
N VAL A 336 -11.00 21.21 -16.64
CA VAL A 336 -12.20 20.90 -15.85
C VAL A 336 -11.90 20.70 -14.36
N GLY A 337 -10.63 20.80 -13.97
CA GLY A 337 -10.19 20.67 -12.59
C GLY A 337 -8.81 21.29 -12.35
N ALA A 338 -8.66 21.96 -11.21
CA ALA A 338 -7.38 22.43 -10.69
C ALA A 338 -7.03 21.65 -9.42
N LEU A 339 -5.79 21.21 -9.31
CA LEU A 339 -5.27 20.42 -8.20
C LEU A 339 -4.07 21.15 -7.61
N ALA A 340 -3.90 21.06 -6.29
CA ALA A 340 -2.68 21.60 -5.68
C ALA A 340 -1.44 20.82 -6.14
N SER A 341 -1.56 19.53 -6.47
CA SER A 341 -0.42 18.66 -6.72
C SER A 341 -0.46 18.02 -8.12
N ASP A 342 0.70 17.61 -8.64
CA ASP A 342 0.86 17.05 -9.98
C ASP A 342 -0.05 15.83 -10.17
N ALA A 343 -0.95 15.86 -11.17
CA ALA A 343 -1.86 14.74 -11.43
C ALA A 343 -1.08 13.52 -11.93
N ALA A 344 -1.26 12.36 -11.27
CA ALA A 344 -0.52 11.15 -11.57
C ALA A 344 -1.42 10.03 -12.12
N GLU A 345 -2.53 9.73 -11.47
CA GLU A 345 -3.45 8.65 -11.87
C GLU A 345 -4.88 9.13 -11.81
N ILE A 346 -5.76 8.57 -12.64
CA ILE A 346 -7.18 8.93 -12.68
C ILE A 346 -8.07 7.69 -12.74
N ALA A 347 -9.17 7.72 -12.00
CA ALA A 347 -10.18 6.66 -12.00
C ALA A 347 -11.59 7.24 -11.86
N TYR A 348 -12.56 6.49 -12.37
CA TYR A 348 -13.98 6.75 -12.14
C TYR A 348 -14.47 5.91 -10.97
N HIS A 349 -15.24 6.52 -10.07
CA HIS A 349 -15.88 5.86 -8.94
C HIS A 349 -17.16 6.61 -8.56
N ASN A 350 -18.28 5.89 -8.51
CA ASN A 350 -19.59 6.37 -8.03
C ASN A 350 -19.99 7.77 -8.55
N GLY A 351 -19.94 7.95 -9.87
CA GLY A 351 -20.36 9.19 -10.52
C GLY A 351 -19.33 10.32 -10.51
N ARG A 352 -18.11 10.07 -10.03
CA ARG A 352 -17.04 11.07 -9.91
C ARG A 352 -15.72 10.57 -10.48
N LEU A 353 -14.90 11.50 -10.95
CA LEU A 353 -13.48 11.30 -11.17
C LEU A 353 -12.71 11.48 -9.86
N TYR A 354 -11.74 10.61 -9.64
CA TYR A 354 -10.75 10.71 -8.59
C TYR A 354 -9.36 10.73 -9.21
N VAL A 355 -8.49 11.57 -8.66
CA VAL A 355 -7.09 11.71 -9.10
C VAL A 355 -6.17 11.43 -7.93
N ASN A 356 -5.20 10.55 -8.13
CA ASN A 356 -4.06 10.40 -7.23
C ASN A 356 -2.93 11.31 -7.73
N THR A 357 -2.24 12.01 -6.83
CA THR A 357 -1.24 13.02 -7.19
C THR A 357 0.18 12.66 -6.75
N TRP A 358 1.14 13.36 -7.32
CA TRP A 358 2.53 13.39 -6.89
C TRP A 358 2.84 14.69 -6.17
N PRO A 359 3.83 14.70 -5.25
CA PRO A 359 4.18 15.92 -4.56
C PRO A 359 4.72 16.97 -5.53
N SER A 360 4.43 18.24 -5.27
CA SER A 360 4.97 19.36 -6.03
C SER A 360 5.85 20.24 -5.13
N ILE A 361 7.06 20.53 -5.63
CA ILE A 361 8.17 21.15 -4.86
C ILE A 361 8.46 22.58 -5.38
N GLY A 362 7.54 23.16 -6.18
CA GLY A 362 7.73 24.48 -6.79
C GLY A 362 7.35 25.69 -5.92
N GLY A 363 6.54 25.49 -4.88
CA GLY A 363 5.97 26.56 -4.05
C GLY A 363 6.75 26.87 -2.76
N HIS A 364 6.38 27.96 -2.08
CA HIS A 364 6.89 28.31 -0.74
C HIS A 364 6.36 27.35 0.36
N ILE A 365 5.36 26.52 0.04
CA ILE A 365 4.78 25.49 0.90
C ILE A 365 4.81 24.15 0.14
N PRO A 366 5.39 23.07 0.72
CA PRO A 366 5.39 21.76 0.08
C PRO A 366 3.98 21.21 -0.11
N GLN A 367 3.67 20.74 -1.33
CA GLN A 367 2.38 20.10 -1.63
C GLN A 367 2.56 18.59 -1.69
N TYR A 368 1.88 17.87 -0.79
CA TYR A 368 1.97 16.43 -0.65
C TYR A 368 1.06 15.66 -1.62
N ALA A 369 1.43 14.42 -1.96
CA ALA A 369 0.55 13.53 -2.70
C ALA A 369 -0.77 13.27 -1.95
N GLY A 370 -1.85 13.10 -2.71
CA GLY A 370 -3.16 12.81 -2.15
C GLY A 370 -4.20 12.40 -3.17
N ILE A 371 -5.40 12.08 -2.68
CA ILE A 371 -6.56 11.77 -3.50
C ILE A 371 -7.44 13.00 -3.63
N TRP A 372 -7.70 13.41 -4.86
CA TRP A 372 -8.57 14.51 -5.22
C TRP A 372 -9.86 13.99 -5.84
N ARG A 373 -10.98 14.58 -5.46
CA ARG A 373 -12.32 14.18 -5.87
C ARG A 373 -12.99 15.33 -6.62
N SER A 374 -13.47 15.04 -7.82
CA SER A 374 -14.29 15.96 -8.64
C SER A 374 -15.71 16.15 -8.11
N PRO A 375 -16.46 17.17 -8.59
CA PRO A 375 -17.93 17.21 -8.55
C PRO A 375 -18.58 15.96 -9.16
N ILE A 376 -19.89 15.74 -8.94
CA ILE A 376 -20.62 14.70 -9.66
C ILE A 376 -20.54 15.05 -11.15
N ILE A 377 -20.15 14.08 -11.96
CA ILE A 377 -19.99 14.27 -13.40
C ILE A 377 -21.39 14.43 -14.01
N PRO A 378 -21.70 15.58 -14.65
CA PRO A 378 -22.92 15.75 -15.42
C PRO A 378 -23.03 14.72 -16.55
N PHE A 379 -24.23 14.56 -17.13
CA PHE A 379 -24.42 13.65 -18.25
C PHE A 379 -23.53 13.98 -19.46
N ASP A 380 -23.31 15.27 -19.73
CA ASP A 380 -22.43 15.81 -20.76
C ASP A 380 -20.98 16.02 -20.31
N GLY A 381 -20.63 15.52 -19.13
CA GLY A 381 -19.29 15.60 -18.55
C GLY A 381 -18.99 16.91 -17.81
N LEU A 382 -17.89 16.90 -17.04
CA LEU A 382 -17.38 18.12 -16.39
C LEU A 382 -16.99 19.18 -17.41
N THR A 383 -17.09 20.45 -17.03
CA THR A 383 -16.78 21.66 -17.84
C THR A 383 -15.85 22.59 -17.06
N GLU A 384 -15.39 23.67 -17.68
CA GLU A 384 -14.66 24.76 -17.01
C GLU A 384 -15.37 25.29 -15.75
N ALA A 385 -16.71 25.30 -15.73
CA ALA A 385 -17.49 25.70 -14.56
C ALA A 385 -17.25 24.80 -13.32
N ASN A 386 -16.60 23.65 -13.49
CA ASN A 386 -16.30 22.70 -12.42
C ASN A 386 -14.87 22.80 -11.87
N VAL A 387 -14.03 23.66 -12.43
CA VAL A 387 -12.59 23.74 -12.08
C VAL A 387 -12.36 23.93 -10.58
N GLY A 388 -13.07 24.87 -9.95
CA GLY A 388 -12.98 25.14 -8.50
C GLY A 388 -13.73 24.13 -7.61
N GLY A 389 -14.36 23.10 -8.18
CA GLY A 389 -15.17 22.13 -7.44
C GLY A 389 -14.43 20.88 -6.96
N TRP A 390 -13.14 20.77 -7.26
CA TRP A 390 -12.32 19.63 -6.86
C TRP A 390 -11.82 19.79 -5.42
N ASN A 391 -11.85 18.69 -4.66
CA ASN A 391 -11.45 18.71 -3.25
C ASN A 391 -10.51 17.55 -2.95
N GLN A 392 -9.46 17.81 -2.18
CA GLN A 392 -8.63 16.75 -1.60
C GLN A 392 -9.43 16.00 -0.53
N VAL A 393 -9.49 14.67 -0.62
CA VAL A 393 -10.21 13.79 0.31
C VAL A 393 -9.29 12.86 1.10
N TRP A 394 -8.01 12.78 0.71
CA TRP A 394 -6.96 12.09 1.44
C TRP A 394 -5.59 12.72 1.13
N SER A 395 -4.68 12.67 2.08
CA SER A 395 -3.28 13.11 1.94
C SER A 395 -2.34 12.04 2.48
N VAL A 396 -1.18 11.88 1.86
CA VAL A 396 -0.15 10.96 2.36
C VAL A 396 0.30 11.27 3.77
N MET A 397 0.23 12.53 4.20
CA MET A 397 0.54 12.92 5.58
C MET A 397 -0.45 12.37 6.60
N GLN A 398 -1.57 11.79 6.17
CA GLN A 398 -2.44 11.02 7.05
C GLN A 398 -1.85 9.65 7.38
N TYR A 399 -0.85 9.16 6.62
CA TYR A 399 -0.15 7.90 6.86
C TYR A 399 1.32 8.13 7.25
N GLU A 400 2.06 8.91 6.47
CA GLU A 400 3.50 9.13 6.65
C GLU A 400 3.79 10.14 7.79
N PRO A 401 4.51 9.72 8.86
CA PRO A 401 4.84 10.60 9.98
C PRO A 401 6.06 11.49 9.74
N ASP A 402 6.96 11.15 8.81
CA ASP A 402 8.12 11.99 8.49
C ASP A 402 7.78 12.98 7.35
N PRO A 403 7.80 14.30 7.62
CA PRO A 403 7.40 15.28 6.62
C PRO A 403 8.35 15.36 5.42
N VAL A 404 9.63 14.98 5.57
CA VAL A 404 10.61 14.99 4.47
C VAL A 404 10.46 13.77 3.60
N VAL A 405 10.26 12.59 4.19
CA VAL A 405 9.91 11.39 3.43
C VAL A 405 8.59 11.63 2.70
N GLY A 406 7.58 12.23 3.37
CA GLY A 406 6.30 12.62 2.80
C GLY A 406 6.39 13.48 1.55
N MET A 407 7.37 14.39 1.46
CA MET A 407 7.60 15.24 0.28
C MET A 407 8.13 14.48 -0.94
N THR A 408 8.66 13.28 -0.75
CA THR A 408 9.14 12.41 -1.85
C THR A 408 8.15 11.30 -2.19
N TYR A 409 7.03 11.26 -1.46
CA TYR A 409 6.08 10.17 -1.45
C TYR A 409 5.04 10.36 -2.56
N GLY A 410 5.11 9.55 -3.60
CA GLY A 410 4.20 9.66 -4.76
C GLY A 410 2.94 8.82 -4.62
N GLY A 411 1.84 9.29 -5.20
CA GLY A 411 0.67 8.47 -5.50
C GLY A 411 0.96 7.41 -6.58
N GLY A 412 0.55 6.17 -6.31
CA GLY A 412 0.55 5.05 -7.27
C GLY A 412 -0.80 4.86 -7.95
N ALA A 413 -1.00 3.69 -8.55
CA ALA A 413 -2.20 3.34 -9.31
C ALA A 413 -3.50 3.43 -8.51
N LEU A 414 -4.58 3.72 -9.23
CA LEU A 414 -5.92 4.00 -8.71
C LEU A 414 -6.97 3.17 -9.47
N ALA A 415 -7.91 2.52 -8.76
CA ALA A 415 -9.00 1.76 -9.36
C ALA A 415 -10.25 1.69 -8.46
N SER A 416 -11.43 1.59 -9.07
CA SER A 416 -12.69 1.29 -8.37
C SER A 416 -12.97 -0.21 -8.41
N TYR A 417 -13.17 -0.83 -7.25
CA TYR A 417 -13.43 -2.27 -7.15
C TYR A 417 -14.33 -2.56 -5.94
N GLY A 418 -15.35 -3.42 -6.11
CA GLY A 418 -16.21 -3.86 -5.01
C GLY A 418 -16.92 -2.72 -4.26
N GLY A 419 -17.26 -1.62 -4.95
CA GLY A 419 -17.90 -0.45 -4.34
C GLY A 419 -16.96 0.47 -3.55
N LYS A 420 -15.65 0.21 -3.55
CA LYS A 420 -14.64 1.07 -2.90
C LYS A 420 -13.61 1.58 -3.92
N LEU A 421 -13.02 2.72 -3.63
CA LEU A 421 -11.86 3.24 -4.36
C LEU A 421 -10.59 2.69 -3.72
N TYR A 422 -9.73 2.06 -4.51
CA TYR A 422 -8.43 1.52 -4.13
C TYR A 422 -7.32 2.38 -4.71
N TRP A 423 -6.29 2.68 -3.90
CA TRP A 423 -5.09 3.35 -4.38
C TRP A 423 -3.84 2.80 -3.71
N GLY A 424 -2.73 2.85 -4.43
CA GLY A 424 -1.41 2.52 -3.90
C GLY A 424 -0.48 3.71 -3.87
N THR A 425 0.76 3.46 -3.46
CA THR A 425 1.82 4.46 -3.36
C THR A 425 3.02 4.16 -4.25
N MET A 426 3.95 5.10 -4.31
CA MET A 426 5.11 5.07 -5.20
C MET A 426 6.33 5.75 -4.56
N HIS A 427 7.46 5.03 -4.48
CA HIS A 427 8.71 5.44 -3.83
C HIS A 427 9.92 5.34 -4.75
N VAL A 428 10.42 6.47 -5.24
CA VAL A 428 11.61 6.45 -6.10
C VAL A 428 12.79 5.95 -5.24
N PRO A 429 13.50 4.87 -5.64
CA PRO A 429 14.60 4.35 -4.85
C PRO A 429 15.61 5.45 -4.51
N PHE A 430 16.05 5.49 -3.25
CA PHE A 430 16.99 6.47 -2.69
C PHE A 430 16.56 7.94 -2.65
N LEU A 431 15.47 8.34 -3.32
CA LEU A 431 15.05 9.75 -3.36
C LEU A 431 14.75 10.32 -1.97
N ALA A 432 14.04 9.54 -1.13
CA ALA A 432 13.77 9.92 0.25
C ALA A 432 15.07 10.09 1.06
N GLY A 433 16.03 9.17 0.91
CA GLY A 433 17.32 9.26 1.58
C GLY A 433 18.10 10.53 1.19
N LEU A 434 18.08 10.90 -0.10
CA LEU A 434 18.68 12.16 -0.57
C LEU A 434 17.97 13.39 -0.01
N ALA A 435 16.63 13.37 0.07
CA ALA A 435 15.85 14.47 0.62
C ALA A 435 16.13 14.66 2.13
N VAL A 436 16.16 13.56 2.88
CA VAL A 436 16.55 13.53 4.30
C VAL A 436 17.95 14.08 4.48
N ASN A 437 18.94 13.63 3.69
CA ASN A 437 20.32 14.13 3.78
C ASN A 437 20.35 15.65 3.60
N ARG A 438 19.73 16.13 2.52
CA ARG A 438 19.77 17.55 2.17
C ARG A 438 19.05 18.43 3.21
N TYR A 439 17.94 17.96 3.77
CA TYR A 439 17.13 18.77 4.68
C TYR A 439 17.65 18.76 6.11
N TYR A 440 17.98 17.58 6.64
CA TYR A 440 18.44 17.46 8.02
C TYR A 440 19.96 17.73 8.16
N GLY A 441 20.72 17.72 7.06
CA GLY A 441 22.04 18.35 6.96
C GLY A 441 23.22 17.55 7.49
N GLU A 442 23.07 16.24 7.70
CA GLU A 442 24.09 15.48 8.43
C GLU A 442 24.81 14.35 7.64
N MET A 443 24.29 13.81 6.52
CA MET A 443 24.93 12.61 5.93
C MET A 443 26.28 12.87 5.24
N ASP A 444 26.58 14.10 4.84
CA ASP A 444 27.90 14.40 4.23
C ASP A 444 29.06 14.30 5.25
N ASN A 445 28.75 14.30 6.55
CA ASN A 445 29.70 14.11 7.65
C ASN A 445 29.48 12.81 8.44
N TRP A 446 28.50 12.00 8.03
CA TRP A 446 28.14 10.76 8.71
C TRP A 446 29.17 9.66 8.48
N ASP A 447 29.44 8.89 9.53
CA ASP A 447 30.21 7.67 9.36
C ASP A 447 29.45 6.73 8.40
N PRO A 448 30.15 5.91 7.57
CA PRO A 448 29.66 4.67 6.96
C PRO A 448 28.34 4.09 7.46
N LEU A 449 28.26 3.90 8.78
CA LEU A 449 27.17 3.24 9.47
C LEU A 449 25.92 4.11 9.54
N GLU A 450 26.07 5.39 9.85
CA GLU A 450 25.00 6.36 9.97
C GLU A 450 24.31 6.60 8.61
N SER A 451 25.09 6.59 7.53
CA SER A 451 24.55 6.70 6.17
C SER A 451 23.67 5.51 5.76
N ILE A 452 23.99 4.29 6.20
CA ILE A 452 23.11 3.12 6.03
C ILE A 452 21.81 3.30 6.85
N ILE A 453 21.90 3.81 8.07
CA ILE A 453 20.72 4.10 8.91
C ILE A 453 19.84 5.15 8.24
N GLY A 454 20.44 6.19 7.65
CA GLY A 454 19.78 7.19 6.82
C GLY A 454 18.95 6.60 5.69
N ILE A 455 19.56 5.69 4.91
CA ILE A 455 18.91 5.03 3.79
C ILE A 455 17.78 4.12 4.28
N LEU A 456 18.03 3.29 5.29
CA LEU A 456 17.04 2.36 5.82
C LEU A 456 15.89 3.06 6.55
N GLY A 457 16.17 4.18 7.24
CA GLY A 457 15.16 5.00 7.88
C GLY A 457 14.27 5.73 6.87
N ALA A 458 14.85 6.22 5.76
CA ALA A 458 14.10 6.92 4.73
C ALA A 458 13.37 5.99 3.75
N HIS A 459 13.77 4.71 3.66
CA HIS A 459 13.18 3.76 2.72
C HIS A 459 11.70 3.48 3.02
N ARG A 460 10.93 3.29 1.95
CA ARG A 460 9.52 2.91 2.00
C ARG A 460 9.21 1.91 0.89
N SER A 461 8.45 0.87 1.24
CA SER A 461 7.78 -0.01 0.28
C SER A 461 6.33 0.45 0.08
N ILE A 462 5.66 -0.06 -0.96
CA ILE A 462 4.30 0.41 -1.29
C ILE A 462 3.30 0.21 -0.15
N SER A 463 2.41 1.17 0.03
CA SER A 463 1.22 1.00 0.84
C SER A 463 0.00 0.99 -0.07
N ILE A 464 -1.05 0.26 0.31
CA ILE A 464 -2.31 0.14 -0.42
C ILE A 464 -3.45 0.47 0.54
N PHE A 465 -4.34 1.32 0.08
CA PHE A 465 -5.48 1.80 0.84
C PHE A 465 -6.76 1.57 0.06
N ARG A 466 -7.89 1.61 0.76
CA ARG A 466 -9.20 1.76 0.13
C ARG A 466 -10.13 2.64 0.96
N CYS A 467 -11.16 3.16 0.33
CA CYS A 467 -12.21 3.90 1.02
C CYS A 467 -13.54 3.79 0.27
N ASP A 468 -14.63 3.86 1.00
CA ASP A 468 -15.94 4.22 0.45
C ASP A 468 -16.13 5.73 0.64
N PHE A 469 -16.12 6.49 -0.46
CA PHE A 469 -16.23 7.96 -0.41
C PHE A 469 -17.68 8.46 -0.56
N ASP A 470 -18.66 7.57 -0.63
CA ASP A 470 -20.08 7.93 -0.78
C ASP A 470 -20.77 8.24 0.56
N GLU A 471 -20.22 7.77 1.68
CA GLU A 471 -20.60 8.22 3.02
C GLU A 471 -19.85 9.51 3.36
N VAL A 472 -20.42 10.66 3.05
CA VAL A 472 -19.94 11.94 3.63
C VAL A 472 -20.31 11.93 5.11
N PRO A 473 -19.35 11.93 6.05
CA PRO A 473 -19.70 12.08 7.45
C PRO A 473 -20.34 13.45 7.67
N PRO A 474 -21.36 13.54 8.54
CA PRO A 474 -21.86 14.82 8.95
C PRO A 474 -20.74 15.55 9.72
N LEU A 475 -20.26 16.66 9.15
CA LEU A 475 -19.43 17.71 9.77
C LEU A 475 -17.92 17.41 9.95
N ALA A 476 -17.10 18.07 9.14
CA ALA A 476 -15.79 18.56 9.54
C ALA A 476 -15.61 20.00 8.99
N LYS A 477 -16.37 20.93 9.57
CA LYS A 477 -15.93 22.32 9.72
C LYS A 477 -15.88 22.56 11.21
N ASP A 478 -14.70 22.41 11.80
CA ASP A 478 -14.45 23.02 13.09
C ASP A 478 -14.33 24.54 12.88
N ALA A 479 -14.76 25.33 13.85
CA ALA A 479 -14.80 26.78 13.75
C ALA A 479 -13.42 27.45 13.83
N ASN A 480 -12.33 26.66 13.92
CA ASN A 480 -10.99 27.13 14.22
C ASN A 480 -9.96 26.87 13.11
N ASN A 481 -10.31 26.17 12.02
CA ASN A 481 -9.42 25.98 10.87
C ASN A 481 -8.07 25.32 11.24
N GLU A 482 -8.04 24.48 12.28
CA GLU A 482 -6.86 23.70 12.67
C GLU A 482 -6.99 22.27 12.13
N SER A 483 -6.11 21.89 11.21
CA SER A 483 -6.11 20.57 10.59
C SER A 483 -5.61 19.50 11.57
N ASN A 484 -6.52 18.85 12.29
CA ASN A 484 -6.16 17.71 13.16
C ASN A 484 -5.78 16.43 12.40
N GLY A 485 -5.38 16.49 11.12
CA GLY A 485 -4.83 15.35 10.36
C GLY A 485 -5.79 14.19 10.05
N HIS A 486 -6.90 14.02 10.75
CA HIS A 486 -7.84 12.92 10.55
C HIS A 486 -8.75 13.15 9.34
N SER A 487 -8.80 12.18 8.42
CA SER A 487 -9.76 12.20 7.31
C SER A 487 -11.17 12.08 7.86
N PRO A 488 -12.15 12.86 7.37
CA PRO A 488 -13.55 12.59 7.69
C PRO A 488 -13.94 11.17 7.22
N PHE A 489 -13.34 10.66 6.15
CA PHE A 489 -13.68 9.36 5.59
C PHE A 489 -12.94 8.20 6.28
N ASN A 490 -13.62 7.06 6.44
CA ASN A 490 -13.03 5.84 6.98
C ASN A 490 -12.12 5.15 5.94
N VAL A 491 -10.93 5.72 5.75
CA VAL A 491 -9.88 5.12 4.91
C VAL A 491 -9.32 3.89 5.63
N GLU A 492 -9.31 2.77 4.93
CA GLU A 492 -8.76 1.49 5.41
C GLU A 492 -7.34 1.30 4.85
N LEU A 493 -6.37 1.07 5.73
CA LEU A 493 -5.04 0.60 5.35
C LEU A 493 -5.11 -0.91 5.03
N LEU A 494 -4.81 -1.32 3.80
CA LEU A 494 -4.82 -2.73 3.40
C LEU A 494 -3.45 -3.38 3.56
N TYR A 495 -2.45 -2.71 2.98
CA TYR A 495 -1.04 -3.06 3.08
C TYR A 495 -0.27 -1.82 3.48
N GLY A 496 0.53 -1.91 4.53
CA GLY A 496 1.30 -0.77 5.04
C GLY A 496 1.96 -1.10 6.36
N ASN A 497 2.87 -0.24 6.81
CA ASN A 497 3.52 -0.43 8.10
C ASN A 497 2.74 0.35 9.17
N PRO A 498 2.43 -0.28 10.31
CA PRO A 498 1.80 0.41 11.43
C PRO A 498 2.72 1.43 12.11
N ILE A 499 4.03 1.24 11.94
CA ILE A 499 5.09 2.08 12.47
C ILE A 499 6.05 2.40 11.34
N LEU A 500 6.47 3.65 11.25
CA LEU A 500 7.39 4.13 10.24
C LEU A 500 8.58 4.82 10.93
N PRO A 501 9.80 4.67 10.38
CA PRO A 501 10.92 5.48 10.83
C PRO A 501 10.66 6.95 10.51
N ARG A 502 10.84 7.81 11.50
CA ARG A 502 10.82 9.27 11.41
C ARG A 502 12.13 9.82 11.94
N TYR A 503 12.70 10.78 11.25
CA TYR A 503 13.88 11.48 11.73
C TYR A 503 13.46 12.63 12.65
N ILE A 504 14.05 12.68 13.86
CA ILE A 504 13.87 13.75 14.84
C ILE A 504 15.14 14.61 14.84
N PRO A 505 15.08 15.89 14.41
CA PRO A 505 16.23 16.78 14.41
C PRO A 505 16.81 17.01 15.82
N CYS A 506 18.12 17.17 15.92
CA CYS A 506 18.77 17.62 17.15
C CYS A 506 18.52 19.12 17.34
N GLU A 507 17.72 19.51 18.33
CA GLU A 507 17.65 20.93 18.71
C GLU A 507 18.93 21.35 19.47
N PRO A 508 19.44 22.58 19.25
CA PRO A 508 20.49 23.12 20.10
C PRO A 508 19.92 23.35 21.51
N VAL A 509 20.42 22.57 22.48
CA VAL A 509 20.03 22.69 23.89
C VAL A 509 20.42 24.09 24.39
N GLU A 510 19.45 24.99 24.60
CA GLU A 510 19.60 26.16 25.48
C GLU A 510 20.20 25.69 26.82
N PRO A 511 21.14 26.41 27.47
CA PRO A 511 21.82 25.91 28.65
C PRO A 511 20.83 25.80 29.82
N VAL A 512 20.25 24.62 30.01
CA VAL A 512 19.34 24.34 31.13
C VAL A 512 20.18 24.16 32.40
N SER A 513 19.68 24.74 33.49
CA SER A 513 20.28 24.76 34.83
C SER A 513 20.63 23.36 35.36
N ALA A 514 21.57 23.36 36.32
CA ALA A 514 22.31 22.26 36.95
C ALA A 514 21.53 21.07 37.58
N GLU A 515 20.34 20.72 37.10
CA GLU A 515 19.57 19.55 37.54
C GLU A 515 19.29 18.59 36.35
N GLY A 516 20.36 18.04 35.80
CA GLY A 516 20.48 16.63 35.39
C GLY A 516 19.35 15.90 34.66
N THR A 517 18.69 16.47 33.64
CA THR A 517 18.06 15.64 32.59
C THR A 517 19.09 15.34 31.49
N PRO A 518 19.31 14.07 31.10
CA PRO A 518 20.21 13.74 29.99
C PRO A 518 19.68 14.31 28.67
N TYR A 519 20.60 14.46 27.71
CA TYR A 519 20.44 15.00 26.36
C TYR A 519 19.09 14.74 25.66
N SER A 520 18.62 15.72 24.89
CA SER A 520 17.51 15.56 23.94
C SER A 520 17.80 14.42 22.95
N GLU A 521 16.95 13.39 22.92
CA GLU A 521 17.08 12.20 22.08
C GLU A 521 16.77 12.49 20.58
N CYS A 522 17.74 12.98 19.80
CA CYS A 522 17.58 13.15 18.35
C CYS A 522 17.97 11.90 17.52
N GLY A 523 17.64 11.89 16.23
CA GLY A 523 17.94 10.80 15.27
C GLY A 523 16.70 10.06 14.74
N TRP A 524 16.93 8.95 14.04
CA TRP A 524 15.85 8.08 13.53
C TRP A 524 15.12 7.37 14.67
N ARG A 525 13.79 7.50 14.70
CA ARG A 525 12.90 6.85 15.66
C ARG A 525 11.76 6.16 14.95
N PHE A 526 11.34 5.03 15.48
CA PHE A 526 10.12 4.38 15.07
C PHE A 526 8.94 5.05 15.75
N VAL A 527 8.01 5.56 14.95
CA VAL A 527 6.79 6.22 15.44
C VAL A 527 5.57 5.61 14.76
N PRO A 528 4.38 5.63 15.39
CA PRO A 528 3.17 5.17 14.73
C PRO A 528 2.95 5.92 13.42
N ASN A 529 2.36 5.26 12.42
CA ASN A 529 1.83 5.97 11.27
C ASN A 529 0.75 6.97 11.73
N ASN A 530 0.54 8.03 10.95
CA ASN A 530 -0.40 9.09 11.32
C ASN A 530 -1.88 8.66 11.25
N MET A 531 -2.17 7.49 10.67
CA MET A 531 -3.52 6.93 10.65
C MET A 531 -3.86 6.31 12.00
N HIS A 532 -2.83 5.93 12.77
CA HIS A 532 -2.95 5.08 13.95
C HIS A 532 -3.78 3.82 13.65
N GLN A 533 -3.59 3.26 12.46
CA GLN A 533 -4.28 2.07 11.98
C GLN A 533 -3.29 0.98 11.58
N LEU A 534 -3.70 -0.27 11.81
CA LEU A 534 -3.03 -1.45 11.27
C LEU A 534 -3.47 -1.72 9.82
N PRO A 535 -2.60 -2.36 9.03
CA PRO A 535 -3.03 -2.92 7.76
C PRO A 535 -3.98 -4.10 7.97
N LEU A 536 -5.02 -4.20 7.15
CA LEU A 536 -5.97 -5.32 7.18
C LEU A 536 -5.34 -6.65 6.71
N PHE A 537 -4.36 -6.61 5.82
CA PHE A 537 -3.88 -7.82 5.12
C PHE A 537 -2.39 -8.10 5.23
N GLY A 538 -1.53 -7.09 5.34
CA GLY A 538 -0.09 -7.33 5.44
C GLY A 538 0.74 -6.05 5.46
N LEU A 539 2.06 -6.20 5.51
CA LEU A 539 2.97 -5.07 5.55
C LEU A 539 3.10 -4.38 4.18
N SER A 540 3.78 -3.24 4.20
CA SER A 540 4.12 -2.52 2.96
C SER A 540 4.83 -3.45 1.96
N GLY A 541 4.70 -3.16 0.67
CA GLY A 541 5.30 -3.98 -0.37
C GLY A 541 4.49 -5.21 -0.77
N ILE A 542 3.32 -5.44 -0.17
CA ILE A 542 2.66 -6.76 -0.15
C ILE A 542 3.66 -7.79 0.39
N ASN A 543 4.30 -7.43 1.50
CA ASN A 543 5.38 -8.18 2.15
C ASN A 543 6.67 -8.35 1.32
N ASN A 544 6.89 -7.53 0.29
CA ASN A 544 8.15 -7.47 -0.46
C ASN A 544 8.81 -6.08 -0.28
N PHE A 545 9.97 -6.06 0.36
CA PHE A 545 10.71 -4.83 0.67
C PHE A 545 11.07 -4.01 -0.59
N PHE A 546 11.33 -4.71 -1.70
CA PHE A 546 11.73 -4.13 -2.97
C PHE A 546 10.55 -3.66 -3.81
N ASN A 547 9.31 -4.01 -3.45
CA ASN A 547 8.12 -3.44 -4.08
C ASN A 547 7.93 -1.99 -3.63
N ASN A 548 8.36 -1.06 -4.47
CA ASN A 548 8.38 0.36 -4.18
C ASN A 548 7.33 1.15 -4.98
N TYR A 549 6.80 0.60 -6.08
CA TYR A 549 5.73 1.22 -6.85
C TYR A 549 4.49 0.34 -7.00
N THR A 550 3.31 0.89 -6.69
CA THR A 550 2.04 0.37 -7.16
C THR A 550 1.82 0.93 -8.54
N TRP A 551 2.36 0.28 -9.57
CA TRP A 551 2.48 0.89 -10.90
C TRP A 551 1.18 0.86 -11.70
N SER A 552 0.42 -0.22 -11.60
CA SER A 552 -0.79 -0.36 -12.38
C SER A 552 -1.87 -1.10 -11.60
N MET A 553 -3.12 -0.69 -11.83
CA MET A 553 -4.32 -1.36 -11.34
C MET A 553 -5.34 -1.48 -12.46
N ASN A 554 -5.93 -2.65 -12.60
CA ASN A 554 -7.03 -2.87 -13.54
C ASN A 554 -8.00 -3.93 -13.02
N VAL A 555 -9.29 -3.75 -13.28
CA VAL A 555 -10.31 -4.74 -12.92
C VAL A 555 -10.61 -5.60 -14.14
N PHE A 556 -10.40 -6.91 -13.99
CA PHE A 556 -10.72 -7.89 -15.02
C PHE A 556 -11.45 -9.08 -14.42
N LYS A 557 -12.56 -9.50 -15.04
CA LYS A 557 -13.41 -10.61 -14.58
C LYS A 557 -13.74 -10.53 -13.07
N ASN A 558 -14.15 -9.33 -12.63
CA ASN A 558 -14.50 -9.02 -11.23
C ASN A 558 -13.37 -9.25 -10.21
N ARG A 559 -12.12 -9.08 -10.64
CA ARG A 559 -10.93 -9.14 -9.80
C ARG A 559 -10.10 -7.88 -10.02
N LEU A 560 -9.57 -7.31 -8.96
CA LEU A 560 -8.63 -6.19 -9.06
C LEU A 560 -7.21 -6.73 -9.17
N TYR A 561 -6.54 -6.48 -10.29
CA TYR A 561 -5.14 -6.83 -10.51
C TYR A 561 -4.24 -5.64 -10.16
N ILE A 562 -3.07 -5.93 -9.60
CA ILE A 562 -2.09 -4.94 -9.17
C ILE A 562 -0.72 -5.35 -9.71
N GLY A 563 -0.15 -4.49 -10.56
CA GLY A 563 1.22 -4.62 -11.05
C GLY A 563 2.17 -3.76 -10.23
N THR A 564 3.28 -4.34 -9.79
CA THR A 564 4.29 -3.63 -8.99
C THR A 564 5.54 -3.29 -9.81
N MET A 565 6.40 -2.42 -9.26
CA MET A 565 7.82 -2.41 -9.57
C MET A 565 8.59 -2.98 -8.39
N ASP A 566 9.51 -3.87 -8.68
CA ASP A 566 10.48 -4.47 -7.77
C ASP A 566 11.89 -4.03 -8.20
N TRP A 567 12.64 -3.33 -7.35
CA TRP A 567 14.00 -2.88 -7.68
C TRP A 567 15.11 -3.82 -7.18
N SER A 568 14.78 -5.02 -6.72
CA SER A 568 15.74 -6.00 -6.18
C SER A 568 16.83 -6.35 -7.18
N PHE A 569 16.53 -6.46 -8.48
CA PHE A 569 17.54 -6.76 -9.50
C PHE A 569 18.57 -5.63 -9.63
N LEU A 570 18.11 -4.37 -9.55
CA LEU A 570 19.00 -3.18 -9.56
C LEU A 570 19.82 -3.07 -8.28
N ALA A 571 19.27 -3.51 -7.14
CA ALA A 571 19.98 -3.56 -5.86
C ALA A 571 21.03 -4.70 -5.85
N PHE A 572 20.62 -5.89 -6.29
CA PHE A 572 21.31 -7.16 -6.07
C PHE A 572 22.72 -7.16 -6.64
N ILE A 573 22.88 -6.79 -7.92
CA ILE A 573 24.17 -6.87 -8.60
C ILE A 573 25.20 -5.92 -7.96
N PRO A 574 24.90 -4.63 -7.73
CA PRO A 574 25.78 -3.73 -7.00
C PRO A 574 26.08 -4.20 -5.57
N PHE A 575 25.07 -4.59 -4.78
CA PHE A 575 25.28 -5.03 -3.40
C PHE A 575 26.18 -6.27 -3.33
N MET A 576 25.90 -7.31 -4.11
CA MET A 576 26.71 -8.54 -4.13
C MET A 576 28.17 -8.29 -4.48
N SER A 577 28.46 -7.29 -5.32
CA SER A 577 29.82 -6.94 -5.70
C SER A 577 30.63 -6.25 -4.59
N ILE A 578 29.97 -5.61 -3.63
CA ILE A 578 30.61 -4.90 -2.52
C ILE A 578 30.52 -5.62 -1.18
N ILE A 579 29.62 -6.61 -1.02
CA ILE A 579 29.47 -7.37 0.24
C ILE A 579 30.84 -7.79 0.82
N PRO A 580 31.80 -8.34 0.05
CA PRO A 580 33.10 -8.75 0.61
C PRO A 580 33.92 -7.62 1.25
N GLU A 581 33.61 -6.36 0.94
CA GLU A 581 34.32 -5.16 1.42
C GLU A 581 33.63 -4.48 2.60
N LEU A 582 32.42 -4.92 2.96
CA LEU A 582 31.65 -4.35 4.08
C LEU A 582 32.05 -4.97 5.42
N PRO A 583 31.84 -4.27 6.55
CA PRO A 583 31.97 -4.86 7.88
C PRO A 583 31.14 -6.16 8.03
N PRO A 584 31.63 -7.20 8.73
CA PRO A 584 30.95 -8.50 8.83
C PRO A 584 29.49 -8.43 9.29
N GLN A 585 29.18 -7.50 10.21
CA GLN A 585 27.83 -7.25 10.70
C GLN A 585 26.88 -6.82 9.56
N ILE A 586 27.36 -5.99 8.63
CA ILE A 586 26.57 -5.51 7.48
C ILE A 586 26.42 -6.61 6.43
N GLN A 587 27.47 -7.40 6.21
CA GLN A 587 27.39 -8.58 5.33
C GLN A 587 26.31 -9.55 5.80
N GLU A 588 26.23 -9.80 7.11
CA GLU A 588 25.22 -10.67 7.71
C GLU A 588 23.79 -10.16 7.45
N ILE A 589 23.54 -8.86 7.58
CA ILE A 589 22.23 -8.24 7.29
C ILE A 589 21.85 -8.43 5.82
N ILE A 590 22.75 -8.08 4.90
CA ILE A 590 22.46 -8.14 3.47
C ILE A 590 22.16 -9.59 3.05
N ASN A 591 22.90 -10.55 3.59
CA ASN A 591 22.63 -11.97 3.37
C ASN A 591 21.27 -12.40 3.96
N GLN A 592 20.87 -11.85 5.10
CA GLN A 592 19.57 -12.11 5.74
C GLN A 592 18.39 -11.45 5.02
N LEU A 593 18.59 -10.35 4.27
CA LEU A 593 17.52 -9.73 3.48
C LEU A 593 17.06 -10.58 2.30
N GLY A 594 17.80 -11.63 1.93
CA GLY A 594 17.37 -12.61 0.92
C GLY A 594 17.15 -11.99 -0.46
N LEU A 595 18.03 -11.07 -0.89
CA LEU A 595 17.88 -10.26 -2.11
C LEU A 595 17.60 -11.06 -3.39
N SER A 596 18.09 -12.31 -3.49
CA SER A 596 17.88 -13.18 -4.64
C SER A 596 16.48 -13.81 -4.72
N LYS A 597 15.68 -13.73 -3.65
CA LYS A 597 14.34 -14.32 -3.57
C LYS A 597 13.28 -13.53 -4.34
N TYR A 598 13.52 -12.24 -4.60
CA TYR A 598 12.50 -11.29 -5.07
C TYR A 598 12.74 -10.81 -6.51
N LEU A 599 13.52 -11.56 -7.31
CA LEU A 599 13.92 -11.08 -8.64
C LEU A 599 12.72 -11.04 -9.62
N GLY A 600 12.38 -9.83 -10.04
CA GLY A 600 11.38 -9.55 -11.06
C GLY A 600 10.11 -8.92 -10.48
N ALA A 601 9.30 -8.35 -11.37
CA ALA A 601 8.04 -7.72 -11.01
C ALA A 601 7.05 -8.72 -10.39
N ASP A 602 6.22 -8.21 -9.48
CA ASP A 602 5.07 -8.95 -9.00
C ASP A 602 3.77 -8.52 -9.71
N LEU A 603 2.91 -9.50 -9.97
CA LEU A 603 1.53 -9.31 -10.35
C LEU A 603 0.64 -9.98 -9.31
N TRP A 604 -0.25 -9.21 -8.71
CA TRP A 604 -1.18 -9.65 -7.66
C TRP A 604 -2.63 -9.50 -8.10
N LYS A 605 -3.55 -10.20 -7.44
CA LYS A 605 -4.99 -10.02 -7.63
C LYS A 605 -5.77 -10.07 -6.30
N PHE A 606 -6.73 -9.18 -6.14
CA PHE A 606 -7.82 -9.35 -5.19
C PHE A 606 -8.98 -10.09 -5.85
N THR A 607 -9.42 -11.18 -5.23
CA THR A 607 -10.60 -11.95 -5.67
C THR A 607 -11.91 -11.46 -5.05
N SER A 608 -11.80 -10.75 -3.92
CA SER A 608 -12.88 -10.09 -3.19
C SER A 608 -12.29 -8.93 -2.39
N PRO A 609 -13.07 -7.90 -2.05
CA PRO A 609 -12.66 -6.90 -1.07
C PRO A 609 -12.27 -7.49 0.29
N GLU A 610 -12.87 -8.60 0.72
CA GLU A 610 -12.68 -9.10 2.11
C GLU A 610 -11.47 -10.00 2.32
N PHE A 611 -10.70 -10.28 1.28
CA PHE A 611 -9.57 -11.19 1.33
C PHE A 611 -8.28 -10.50 0.87
N PRO A 612 -7.11 -10.96 1.36
CA PRO A 612 -5.81 -10.45 0.92
C PRO A 612 -5.59 -10.69 -0.57
N ALA A 613 -4.65 -9.93 -1.14
CA ALA A 613 -4.20 -10.13 -2.51
C ALA A 613 -3.49 -11.48 -2.66
N MET A 614 -3.79 -12.19 -3.75
CA MET A 614 -3.16 -13.46 -4.12
C MET A 614 -2.14 -13.23 -5.23
N PRO A 615 -0.99 -13.92 -5.22
CA PRO A 615 0.00 -13.78 -6.27
C PRO A 615 -0.53 -14.39 -7.57
N VAL A 616 -0.22 -13.72 -8.68
CA VAL A 616 -0.39 -14.21 -10.06
C VAL A 616 0.96 -14.58 -10.63
N SER A 617 1.99 -13.77 -10.38
CA SER A 617 3.39 -14.02 -10.69
C SER A 617 4.26 -13.20 -9.74
N GLN A 618 5.42 -13.74 -9.35
CA GLN A 618 6.43 -13.07 -8.52
C GLN A 618 7.83 -13.21 -9.13
N ASN A 619 7.87 -13.32 -10.45
CA ASN A 619 9.08 -13.62 -11.22
C ASN A 619 9.09 -12.85 -12.56
N GLY A 620 8.48 -11.66 -12.58
CA GLY A 620 8.42 -10.80 -13.75
C GLY A 620 7.67 -11.41 -14.94
N LEU A 621 6.58 -12.16 -14.69
CA LEU A 621 5.81 -12.87 -15.73
C LEU A 621 6.69 -13.77 -16.62
N ASN A 622 7.53 -14.60 -15.98
CA ASN A 622 8.55 -15.47 -16.58
C ASN A 622 9.79 -14.76 -17.13
N ASN A 623 10.01 -13.49 -16.77
CA ASN A 623 11.24 -12.76 -17.03
C ASN A 623 11.75 -12.09 -15.74
N GLU A 624 12.63 -12.75 -15.00
CA GLU A 624 13.14 -12.27 -13.70
C GLU A 624 13.97 -10.98 -13.79
N THR A 625 14.36 -10.57 -15.00
CA THR A 625 15.06 -9.29 -15.25
C THR A 625 14.08 -8.13 -15.44
N SER A 626 12.81 -8.42 -15.75
CA SER A 626 11.76 -7.41 -15.84
C SER A 626 11.35 -6.99 -14.45
N TYR A 627 11.67 -5.75 -14.12
CA TYR A 627 11.54 -5.21 -12.78
C TYR A 627 10.19 -4.53 -12.51
N GLY A 628 9.25 -4.49 -13.47
CA GLY A 628 7.89 -4.09 -13.12
C GLY A 628 6.82 -4.23 -14.20
N VAL A 629 5.58 -4.41 -13.75
CA VAL A 629 4.36 -4.43 -14.55
C VAL A 629 3.83 -2.99 -14.67
N ARG A 630 4.37 -2.27 -15.65
CA ARG A 630 4.16 -0.82 -15.79
C ARG A 630 2.73 -0.45 -16.16
N ASN A 631 2.08 -1.25 -17.00
CA ASN A 631 0.70 -1.04 -17.43
C ASN A 631 -0.13 -2.30 -17.31
N LEU A 632 -1.40 -2.12 -16.90
CA LEU A 632 -2.43 -3.14 -16.94
C LEU A 632 -3.70 -2.55 -17.57
N PHE A 633 -4.24 -3.25 -18.56
CA PHE A 633 -5.49 -2.88 -19.19
C PHE A 633 -6.25 -4.12 -19.65
N SER A 634 -7.57 -4.00 -19.70
CA SER A 634 -8.46 -5.07 -20.14
C SER A 634 -9.48 -4.54 -21.14
N ASP A 635 -9.88 -5.39 -22.06
CA ASP A 635 -10.99 -5.17 -22.99
C ASP A 635 -12.22 -6.03 -22.65
N GLY A 636 -12.25 -6.61 -21.45
CA GLY A 636 -13.27 -7.56 -21.02
C GLY A 636 -13.05 -8.99 -21.50
N SER A 637 -12.30 -9.21 -22.58
CA SER A 637 -11.97 -10.54 -23.09
C SER A 637 -10.66 -11.09 -22.51
N ALA A 638 -9.66 -10.22 -22.36
CA ALA A 638 -8.35 -10.53 -21.83
C ALA A 638 -7.83 -9.40 -20.93
N LEU A 639 -6.81 -9.74 -20.15
CA LEU A 639 -5.97 -8.79 -19.44
C LEU A 639 -4.61 -8.74 -20.14
N TYR A 640 -4.07 -7.55 -20.30
CA TYR A 640 -2.79 -7.31 -20.94
C TYR A 640 -1.87 -6.57 -19.98
N ALA A 641 -0.60 -6.95 -19.99
CA ALA A 641 0.47 -6.36 -19.21
C ALA A 641 1.52 -5.74 -20.13
N GLY A 642 1.80 -4.45 -19.92
CA GLY A 642 2.96 -3.78 -20.50
C GLY A 642 4.09 -3.78 -19.48
N MET A 643 5.22 -4.38 -19.84
CA MET A 643 6.35 -4.59 -18.93
C MET A 643 7.39 -3.48 -19.07
N ALA A 644 8.18 -3.31 -18.00
CA ALA A 644 9.36 -2.47 -18.00
C ALA A 644 10.60 -3.32 -17.68
N ASN A 645 11.69 -3.12 -18.42
CA ASN A 645 12.93 -3.82 -18.24
C ASN A 645 14.12 -3.00 -18.79
N PRO A 646 14.94 -2.41 -17.92
CA PRO A 646 16.03 -1.52 -18.31
C PRO A 646 17.36 -2.27 -18.49
N MET A 647 17.38 -3.60 -18.44
CA MET A 647 18.60 -4.41 -18.55
C MET A 647 19.08 -4.45 -20.00
N ASN A 648 19.53 -3.31 -20.52
CA ASN A 648 19.76 -3.06 -21.95
C ASN A 648 20.94 -3.84 -22.56
N LEU A 649 21.77 -4.54 -21.78
CA LEU A 649 22.80 -5.48 -22.28
C LEU A 649 22.38 -6.95 -22.13
N SER A 650 21.27 -7.21 -21.44
CA SER A 650 20.72 -8.55 -21.29
C SER A 650 19.88 -8.92 -22.53
N PRO A 651 19.99 -10.16 -23.06
CA PRO A 651 19.08 -10.63 -24.11
C PRO A 651 17.61 -10.71 -23.63
N LYS A 652 17.38 -10.73 -22.31
CA LYS A 652 16.05 -10.65 -21.70
C LYS A 652 15.55 -9.21 -21.52
N GLY A 653 16.41 -8.21 -21.74
CA GLY A 653 16.14 -6.79 -21.57
C GLY A 653 15.09 -6.23 -22.53
N GLY A 654 14.68 -4.99 -22.26
CA GLY A 654 13.70 -4.28 -23.07
C GLY A 654 12.25 -4.65 -22.78
N TRP A 655 11.34 -3.80 -23.24
CA TRP A 655 9.92 -3.93 -22.95
C TRP A 655 9.29 -5.20 -23.53
N GLU A 656 8.24 -5.69 -22.88
CA GLU A 656 7.43 -6.84 -23.31
C GLU A 656 5.94 -6.47 -23.22
N LEU A 657 5.16 -6.89 -24.21
CA LEU A 657 3.70 -6.85 -24.17
C LEU A 657 3.19 -8.28 -24.00
N ILE A 658 2.49 -8.53 -22.90
CA ILE A 658 2.09 -9.87 -22.48
C ILE A 658 0.57 -9.93 -22.35
N ARG A 659 -0.03 -10.98 -22.91
CA ARG A 659 -1.40 -11.38 -22.58
C ARG A 659 -1.37 -12.26 -21.34
N VAL A 660 -2.15 -11.86 -20.34
CA VAL A 660 -2.35 -12.66 -19.12
C VAL A 660 -3.54 -13.58 -19.38
N GLU A 661 -3.28 -14.84 -19.77
CA GLU A 661 -4.33 -15.81 -20.05
C GLU A 661 -4.91 -16.38 -18.75
N GLY A 662 -5.85 -15.61 -18.18
CA GLY A 662 -6.77 -16.15 -17.20
C GLY A 662 -7.90 -16.88 -17.91
N ALA A 663 -7.85 -18.21 -17.99
CA ALA A 663 -9.08 -18.98 -18.08
C ALA A 663 -10.06 -18.42 -17.03
N PRO A 664 -11.31 -18.09 -17.39
CA PRO A 664 -12.32 -17.82 -16.37
C PRO A 664 -12.50 -19.12 -15.61
N GLY A 665 -11.89 -19.25 -14.43
CA GLY A 665 -12.08 -20.39 -13.55
C GLY A 665 -11.89 -21.75 -14.24
N ALA A 666 -10.65 -22.24 -14.25
CA ALA A 666 -10.43 -23.60 -13.80
C ALA A 666 -9.83 -23.54 -12.38
N GLU A 667 -10.42 -22.74 -11.50
CA GLU A 667 -10.84 -23.40 -10.27
C GLU A 667 -11.83 -24.43 -10.77
N THR A 668 -11.37 -25.67 -10.86
CA THR A 668 -12.32 -26.75 -10.82
C THR A 668 -13.29 -26.37 -9.70
N THR A 669 -14.58 -26.37 -10.02
CA THR A 669 -15.59 -26.83 -9.07
C THR A 669 -15.18 -28.24 -8.64
N SER A 670 -14.06 -28.36 -7.94
CA SER A 670 -13.94 -29.41 -6.97
C SER A 670 -14.94 -28.97 -5.93
N GLY A 671 -15.96 -29.78 -5.70
CA GLY A 671 -16.79 -29.65 -4.51
C GLY A 671 -15.99 -29.93 -3.24
N ASN A 672 -14.70 -29.58 -3.21
CA ASN A 672 -13.81 -29.84 -2.11
C ASN A 672 -13.96 -28.69 -1.12
N MET A 673 -14.21 -29.12 0.10
CA MET A 673 -14.06 -28.32 1.30
C MET A 673 -12.55 -28.20 1.57
N PHE A 674 -12.11 -27.14 2.25
CA PHE A 674 -10.73 -26.99 2.76
C PHE A 674 -10.77 -26.57 4.23
N LEU A 675 -9.95 -27.18 5.10
CA LEU A 675 -9.83 -26.74 6.49
C LEU A 675 -8.76 -25.65 6.58
N VAL A 676 -9.13 -24.50 7.13
CA VAL A 676 -8.25 -23.33 7.29
C VAL A 676 -7.62 -23.32 8.68
N THR A 677 -8.37 -23.69 9.73
CA THR A 677 -7.88 -23.73 11.12
C THR A 677 -8.67 -24.76 11.95
N PRO A 678 -8.03 -25.57 12.82
CA PRO A 678 -6.58 -25.75 12.95
C PRO A 678 -6.00 -26.43 11.70
N ASN A 679 -4.75 -26.15 11.37
CA ASN A 679 -4.05 -26.78 10.25
C ASN A 679 -2.68 -27.37 10.59
N GLY A 680 -2.16 -27.22 11.82
CA GLY A 680 -0.91 -27.84 12.26
C GLY A 680 -0.01 -26.92 13.09
N GLY A 681 0.65 -27.47 14.11
CA GLY A 681 1.64 -26.78 14.95
C GLY A 681 1.06 -25.92 16.08
N GLU A 682 -0.25 -25.67 16.10
CA GLU A 682 -0.87 -24.83 17.12
C GLU A 682 -0.86 -25.50 18.51
N ILE A 683 -0.86 -24.70 19.59
CA ILE A 683 -1.02 -25.20 20.97
C ILE A 683 -2.29 -24.59 21.57
N TYR A 684 -3.26 -25.44 21.88
CA TYR A 684 -4.57 -25.09 22.39
C TYR A 684 -4.67 -25.44 23.87
N MET A 685 -5.00 -24.47 24.72
CA MET A 685 -5.08 -24.71 26.17
C MET A 685 -6.49 -25.15 26.57
N PRO A 686 -6.63 -26.15 27.44
CA PRO A 686 -7.92 -26.57 28.00
C PRO A 686 -8.76 -25.40 28.54
N GLY A 687 -10.03 -25.34 28.15
CA GLY A 687 -10.99 -24.33 28.61
C GLY A 687 -11.04 -23.05 27.76
N THR A 688 -10.09 -22.84 26.84
CA THR A 688 -10.12 -21.70 25.90
C THR A 688 -11.07 -21.96 24.73
N THR A 689 -11.58 -20.93 24.06
CA THR A 689 -12.40 -21.06 22.83
C THR A 689 -11.58 -20.67 21.61
N ARG A 690 -11.61 -21.50 20.56
CA ARG A 690 -10.90 -21.29 19.28
C ARG A 690 -11.83 -21.56 18.10
N ASN A 691 -11.69 -20.79 17.03
CA ASN A 691 -12.51 -20.99 15.84
C ASN A 691 -11.93 -22.09 14.94
N ILE A 692 -12.79 -23.03 14.56
CA ILE A 692 -12.54 -23.96 13.46
C ILE A 692 -13.06 -23.30 12.19
N VAL A 693 -12.21 -23.08 11.19
CA VAL A 693 -12.54 -22.33 9.97
C VAL A 693 -12.35 -23.22 8.74
N TRP A 694 -13.25 -23.13 7.76
CA TRP A 694 -13.17 -23.88 6.51
C TRP A 694 -13.70 -23.09 5.31
N ILE A 695 -13.31 -23.51 4.11
CA ILE A 695 -13.83 -23.00 2.84
C ILE A 695 -14.72 -24.07 2.22
N LEU A 696 -15.82 -23.65 1.57
CA LEU A 696 -16.66 -24.50 0.72
C LEU A 696 -16.52 -24.02 -0.73
N GLY A 697 -15.93 -24.85 -1.60
CA GLY A 697 -15.85 -24.53 -3.03
C GLY A 697 -17.23 -24.41 -3.68
N GLY A 698 -17.47 -23.34 -4.46
CA GLY A 698 -18.60 -23.24 -5.40
C GLY A 698 -19.76 -22.28 -5.05
N LEU A 699 -19.60 -21.30 -4.17
CA LEU A 699 -20.63 -20.26 -3.95
C LEU A 699 -20.07 -18.85 -4.20
N THR A 700 -20.53 -18.21 -5.27
CA THR A 700 -20.44 -16.75 -5.43
C THR A 700 -21.59 -16.09 -4.66
N PRO A 701 -21.37 -15.01 -3.90
CA PRO A 701 -22.46 -14.15 -3.44
C PRO A 701 -23.09 -13.47 -4.66
N ALA A 702 -24.42 -13.55 -4.78
CA ALA A 702 -25.14 -12.66 -5.68
C ALA A 702 -25.05 -11.25 -5.12
N ALA A 703 -24.55 -10.31 -5.92
CA ALA A 703 -24.55 -8.90 -5.57
C ALA A 703 -26.01 -8.41 -5.42
N GLY A 704 -26.31 -7.78 -4.28
CA GLY A 704 -27.54 -7.02 -4.05
C GLY A 704 -28.68 -7.81 -3.41
N THR A 705 -28.89 -7.60 -2.11
CA THR A 705 -30.20 -7.21 -1.54
C THR A 705 -30.05 -6.94 -0.05
N SER A 706 -30.30 -5.70 0.32
CA SER A 706 -30.66 -5.29 1.67
C SER A 706 -32.08 -5.80 1.98
N SER A 707 -32.22 -6.66 2.99
CA SER A 707 -33.35 -6.67 3.96
C SER A 707 -33.45 -7.99 4.72
N LYS A 708 -33.73 -7.86 6.02
CA LYS A 708 -34.28 -8.90 6.87
C LYS A 708 -35.68 -9.27 6.37
N GLU A 709 -35.90 -10.44 5.79
CA GLU A 709 -37.22 -11.10 5.84
C GLU A 709 -37.12 -12.63 5.85
N THR A 710 -38.01 -13.21 6.64
CA THR A 710 -38.17 -14.64 6.91
C THR A 710 -38.65 -15.38 5.66
N LEU A 711 -37.87 -16.35 5.17
CA LEU A 711 -38.27 -17.19 4.04
C LEU A 711 -39.33 -18.22 4.44
N SER A 712 -40.54 -18.06 3.91
CA SER A 712 -41.54 -19.13 3.79
C SER A 712 -41.42 -19.82 2.42
N LYS A 713 -41.75 -21.12 2.38
CA LYS A 713 -41.61 -22.02 1.22
C LYS A 713 -42.55 -21.64 0.06
N ALA A 714 -42.00 -21.49 -1.15
CA ALA A 714 -42.07 -22.47 -2.25
C ALA A 714 -41.79 -21.82 -3.63
N GLY A 715 -40.95 -22.47 -4.45
CA GLY A 715 -40.97 -22.37 -5.91
C GLY A 715 -39.73 -21.75 -6.58
N ASN A 716 -38.83 -22.62 -7.05
CA ASN A 716 -37.85 -22.45 -8.13
C ASN A 716 -37.09 -21.12 -8.28
N ASN A 717 -35.89 -21.05 -7.68
CA ASN A 717 -34.69 -20.42 -8.25
C ASN A 717 -33.46 -20.95 -7.49
N THR A 718 -32.34 -21.12 -8.19
CA THR A 718 -31.06 -21.66 -7.68
C THR A 718 -30.58 -20.91 -6.44
N SER A 719 -31.02 -21.40 -5.29
CA SER A 719 -30.59 -21.00 -3.96
C SER A 719 -29.27 -21.70 -3.66
N ALA A 720 -28.31 -21.00 -3.05
CA ALA A 720 -27.13 -21.64 -2.47
C ALA A 720 -27.60 -22.85 -1.62
N ALA A 721 -27.21 -24.06 -2.01
CA ALA A 721 -27.64 -25.25 -1.29
C ALA A 721 -27.21 -25.12 0.18
N THR A 722 -28.14 -25.31 1.12
CA THR A 722 -27.81 -25.35 2.54
C THR A 722 -26.92 -26.55 2.81
N VAL A 723 -25.64 -26.30 3.10
CA VAL A 723 -24.67 -27.35 3.40
C VAL A 723 -24.58 -27.51 4.91
N TYR A 724 -24.77 -28.72 5.41
CA TYR A 724 -24.49 -29.03 6.81
C TYR A 724 -23.16 -29.79 6.91
N VAL A 725 -22.43 -29.57 8.00
CA VAL A 725 -21.17 -30.25 8.29
C VAL A 725 -21.19 -30.88 9.69
N LYS A 726 -20.39 -31.93 9.86
CA LYS A 726 -20.03 -32.54 11.14
C LYS A 726 -18.58 -32.19 11.45
N ILE A 727 -18.31 -31.76 12.68
CA ILE A 727 -16.98 -31.31 13.14
C ILE A 727 -16.49 -32.24 14.25
N GLU A 728 -15.27 -32.74 14.09
CA GLU A 728 -14.66 -33.75 14.96
C GLU A 728 -13.20 -33.39 15.25
N TYR A 729 -12.66 -33.87 16.38
CA TYR A 729 -11.23 -33.80 16.68
C TYR A 729 -10.68 -35.15 17.16
N SER A 730 -9.41 -35.39 16.90
CA SER A 730 -8.64 -36.53 17.38
C SER A 730 -7.58 -36.04 18.35
N THR A 731 -7.18 -36.89 19.30
CA THR A 731 -6.00 -36.68 20.16
C THR A 731 -4.90 -37.73 19.91
N ASN A 732 -5.07 -38.60 18.90
CA ASN A 732 -4.19 -39.73 18.60
C ASN A 732 -3.94 -39.88 17.08
N ARG A 733 -3.63 -38.75 16.43
CA ARG A 733 -3.23 -38.68 15.02
C ARG A 733 -4.24 -39.31 14.03
N GLY A 734 -5.53 -39.22 14.35
CA GLY A 734 -6.63 -39.64 13.49
C GLY A 734 -7.09 -41.09 13.69
N THR A 735 -6.53 -41.81 14.67
CA THR A 735 -6.92 -43.20 14.99
C THR A 735 -8.34 -43.26 15.58
N THR A 736 -8.72 -42.30 16.44
CA THR A 736 -10.08 -42.15 16.98
C THR A 736 -10.52 -40.70 16.94
N TRP A 737 -11.81 -40.46 16.70
CA TRP A 737 -12.39 -39.12 16.54
C TRP A 737 -13.50 -38.86 17.55
N ASN A 738 -13.39 -37.75 18.28
CA ASN A 738 -14.37 -37.21 19.20
C ASN A 738 -15.22 -36.15 18.47
N ILE A 739 -16.54 -36.17 18.67
CA ILE A 739 -17.45 -35.23 18.01
C ILE A 739 -17.46 -33.91 18.78
N ILE A 740 -17.15 -32.81 18.09
CA ILE A 740 -17.34 -31.44 18.59
C ILE A 740 -18.76 -31.00 18.32
N LYS A 741 -19.21 -31.16 17.07
CA LYS A 741 -20.57 -30.84 16.65
C LYS A 741 -21.05 -31.82 15.59
N SER A 742 -22.19 -32.46 15.86
CA SER A 742 -22.76 -33.50 14.98
C SER A 742 -23.42 -32.93 13.72
N ARG A 743 -23.93 -31.70 13.78
CA ARG A 743 -24.56 -30.99 12.66
C ARG A 743 -24.47 -29.49 12.86
N TYR A 744 -23.83 -28.80 11.93
CA TYR A 744 -23.66 -27.34 11.93
C TYR A 744 -23.87 -26.78 10.52
N LEU A 745 -24.31 -25.52 10.40
CA LEU A 745 -24.51 -24.88 9.11
C LEU A 745 -23.14 -24.57 8.49
N GLY A 746 -22.74 -25.38 7.51
CA GLY A 746 -21.47 -25.32 6.81
C GLY A 746 -21.22 -23.97 6.12
N ASN A 747 -22.30 -23.29 5.72
CA ASN A 747 -22.24 -21.97 5.09
C ASN A 747 -21.72 -20.86 6.03
N ASN A 748 -21.67 -21.09 7.34
CA ASN A 748 -21.10 -20.12 8.29
C ASN A 748 -19.56 -20.07 8.21
N LEU A 749 -18.92 -21.07 7.58
CA LEU A 749 -17.47 -21.17 7.36
C LEU A 749 -16.59 -21.14 8.63
N THR A 750 -17.18 -20.97 9.80
CA THR A 750 -16.51 -20.90 11.10
C THR A 750 -17.36 -21.52 12.21
N PHE A 751 -16.71 -22.13 13.20
CA PHE A 751 -17.33 -22.70 14.40
C PHE A 751 -16.46 -22.44 15.65
N PRO A 752 -16.98 -21.77 16.70
CA PRO A 752 -16.26 -21.61 17.95
C PRO A 752 -16.24 -22.93 18.75
N TRP A 753 -15.05 -23.45 19.03
CA TRP A 753 -14.80 -24.69 19.75
C TRP A 753 -14.08 -24.42 21.08
N THR A 754 -14.73 -24.77 22.19
CA THR A 754 -14.08 -24.79 23.51
C THR A 754 -13.18 -26.01 23.63
N ILE A 755 -11.89 -25.77 23.85
CA ILE A 755 -10.83 -26.76 23.85
C ILE A 755 -10.99 -27.66 25.09
N PRO A 756 -11.12 -28.98 24.90
CA PRO A 756 -11.32 -29.92 26.01
C PRO A 756 -10.03 -30.11 26.80
N ASN A 757 -10.17 -30.43 28.09
CA ASN A 757 -9.04 -30.78 28.94
C ASN A 757 -8.55 -32.21 28.67
N THR A 758 -7.97 -32.42 27.49
CA THR A 758 -7.43 -33.71 27.07
C THR A 758 -6.07 -33.49 26.40
N PRO A 759 -5.00 -33.26 27.20
CA PRO A 759 -3.70 -32.90 26.68
C PRO A 759 -3.14 -33.94 25.70
N SER A 760 -2.64 -33.50 24.55
CA SER A 760 -2.01 -34.37 23.55
C SER A 760 -1.29 -33.53 22.50
N THR A 761 -0.10 -33.96 22.06
CA THR A 761 0.66 -33.36 20.96
C THR A 761 0.32 -33.96 19.59
N GLN A 762 -0.72 -34.81 19.51
CA GLN A 762 -1.10 -35.56 18.32
C GLN A 762 -2.53 -35.24 17.88
N CYS A 763 -2.97 -33.99 18.07
CA CYS A 763 -4.36 -33.62 17.79
C CYS A 763 -4.60 -33.31 16.32
N LEU A 764 -5.78 -33.64 15.80
CA LEU A 764 -6.23 -33.29 14.43
C LEU A 764 -7.69 -32.86 14.48
N VAL A 765 -8.14 -32.00 13.55
CA VAL A 765 -9.57 -31.68 13.36
C VAL A 765 -10.02 -32.17 12.01
N ARG A 766 -11.26 -32.66 11.92
CA ARG A 766 -11.90 -33.09 10.68
C ARG A 766 -13.28 -32.46 10.53
N ILE A 767 -13.58 -32.02 9.32
CA ILE A 767 -14.93 -31.59 8.93
C ILE A 767 -15.46 -32.51 7.84
N THR A 768 -16.65 -33.05 8.04
CA THR A 768 -17.33 -33.96 7.10
C THR A 768 -18.62 -33.33 6.58
N LYS A 769 -18.84 -33.35 5.27
CA LYS A 769 -20.10 -32.86 4.69
C LYS A 769 -21.24 -33.84 5.00
N PHE A 770 -22.39 -33.33 5.43
CA PHE A 770 -23.53 -34.14 5.85
C PHE A 770 -24.17 -34.85 4.65
N GLY A 771 -24.31 -36.18 4.72
CA GLY A 771 -24.92 -37.00 3.66
C GLY A 771 -23.95 -37.56 2.61
N GLU A 772 -22.67 -37.18 2.64
CA GLU A 772 -21.63 -37.65 1.72
C GLU A 772 -20.52 -38.38 2.49
N ALA A 773 -20.76 -39.66 2.81
CA ALA A 773 -19.77 -40.48 3.50
C ALA A 773 -18.47 -40.56 2.69
N GLY A 774 -17.36 -40.12 3.27
CA GLY A 774 -16.04 -40.06 2.61
C GLY A 774 -15.62 -38.68 2.11
N ASN A 775 -16.51 -37.68 2.12
CA ASN A 775 -16.17 -36.30 1.78
C ASN A 775 -15.86 -35.49 3.04
N TYR A 776 -14.60 -35.54 3.48
CA TYR A 776 -14.11 -34.83 4.65
C TYR A 776 -12.75 -34.18 4.41
N VAL A 777 -12.49 -33.10 5.14
CA VAL A 777 -11.16 -32.48 5.25
C VAL A 777 -10.61 -32.66 6.64
N VAL A 778 -9.30 -32.87 6.73
CA VAL A 778 -8.55 -32.97 7.98
C VAL A 778 -7.54 -31.83 8.03
N SER A 779 -7.15 -31.40 9.23
CA SER A 779 -6.01 -30.49 9.43
C SER A 779 -4.75 -31.05 8.77
N ASN A 780 -3.94 -30.17 8.18
CA ASN A 780 -2.80 -30.56 7.35
C ASN A 780 -1.68 -31.23 8.18
N ASP A 781 -1.51 -30.83 9.43
CA ASP A 781 -0.63 -31.46 10.41
C ASP A 781 -1.25 -31.49 11.83
N VAL A 782 -0.52 -32.06 12.80
CA VAL A 782 -0.94 -32.19 14.19
C VAL A 782 -0.84 -30.88 14.96
N PHE A 783 -1.80 -30.61 15.85
CA PHE A 783 -1.73 -29.55 16.86
C PHE A 783 -1.67 -30.17 18.27
N THR A 784 -1.36 -29.34 19.27
CA THR A 784 -1.22 -29.74 20.66
C THR A 784 -2.39 -29.22 21.50
N ILE A 785 -2.94 -30.04 22.39
CA ILE A 785 -3.72 -29.57 23.54
C ILE A 785 -2.79 -29.59 24.77
N GLY A 786 -2.60 -28.44 25.43
CA GLY A 786 -1.69 -28.27 26.57
C GLY A 786 -2.26 -28.72 27.92
N SER A 787 -1.49 -28.53 29.01
CA SER A 787 -1.84 -28.88 30.40
C SER A 787 -1.97 -27.62 31.27
N SER A 788 -2.85 -27.60 32.28
CA SER A 788 -3.04 -26.44 33.18
C SER A 788 -2.01 -26.37 34.34
N THR A 789 -1.42 -25.20 34.62
CA THR A 789 -0.56 -24.90 35.80
C THR A 789 -0.75 -23.47 36.34
N SER A 790 -0.50 -23.25 37.65
CA SER A 790 -0.83 -22.03 38.42
C SER A 790 0.36 -21.11 38.81
N ALA A 791 0.06 -19.80 38.92
CA ALA A 791 0.57 -18.73 39.82
C ALA A 791 2.08 -18.36 39.88
N GLN A 792 2.54 -17.61 38.88
CA GLN A 792 3.61 -16.59 38.94
C GLN A 792 3.15 -15.37 38.08
N LEU A 793 3.61 -14.13 38.34
CA LEU A 793 3.26 -12.97 37.47
C LEU A 793 3.98 -13.14 36.14
N LEU A 794 3.21 -13.49 35.12
CA LEU A 794 3.71 -13.74 33.78
C LEU A 794 3.39 -12.52 32.93
N VAL A 795 4.41 -11.97 32.29
CA VAL A 795 4.28 -10.97 31.23
C VAL A 795 4.56 -11.69 29.92
N TRP A 796 3.74 -11.41 28.92
CA TRP A 796 4.02 -11.83 27.55
C TRP A 796 4.55 -10.61 26.80
N PRO A 797 5.80 -10.65 26.32
CA PRO A 797 6.38 -9.53 25.60
C PRO A 797 5.44 -9.07 24.48
N GLY A 798 4.93 -7.84 24.55
CA GLY A 798 4.02 -7.27 23.56
C GLY A 798 2.55 -7.19 23.98
N ASP A 799 2.09 -7.99 24.95
CA ASP A 799 0.77 -7.81 25.59
C ASP A 799 0.92 -6.81 26.75
N ALA A 800 0.95 -5.53 26.39
CA ALA A 800 1.19 -4.40 27.27
C ALA A 800 -0.02 -4.03 28.14
N ASP A 801 -1.23 -4.45 27.77
CA ASP A 801 -2.44 -4.25 28.57
C ASP A 801 -2.90 -5.52 29.32
N ASN A 802 -2.23 -6.64 29.07
CA ASN A 802 -2.42 -7.97 29.66
C ASN A 802 -3.84 -8.50 29.44
N ASP A 803 -4.41 -8.23 28.27
CA ASP A 803 -5.73 -8.69 27.91
C ASP A 803 -5.75 -10.07 27.23
N GLY A 804 -4.57 -10.57 26.85
CA GLY A 804 -4.31 -11.87 26.21
C GLY A 804 -4.05 -11.79 24.72
N ASP A 805 -4.27 -10.62 24.10
CA ASP A 805 -4.12 -10.37 22.69
C ASP A 805 -3.10 -9.22 22.52
N VAL A 806 -2.25 -9.28 21.50
CA VAL A 806 -1.39 -8.14 21.16
C VAL A 806 -2.05 -7.34 20.05
N ASP A 807 -2.64 -6.20 20.40
CA ASP A 807 -3.39 -5.33 19.51
C ASP A 807 -3.24 -3.81 19.82
N GLN A 808 -4.16 -3.00 19.30
CA GLN A 808 -4.10 -1.54 19.42
C GLN A 808 -4.19 -1.06 20.88
N ALA A 809 -4.85 -1.82 21.75
CA ALA A 809 -4.97 -1.50 23.16
C ALA A 809 -3.60 -1.56 23.86
N ASP A 810 -2.72 -2.48 23.47
CA ASP A 810 -1.34 -2.57 23.98
C ASP A 810 -0.51 -1.36 23.60
N TRP A 811 -0.66 -0.90 22.36
CA TRP A 811 0.00 0.30 21.89
C TRP A 811 -0.43 1.54 22.70
N ASP A 812 -1.72 1.64 22.99
CA ASP A 812 -2.27 2.75 23.79
C ASP A 812 -1.85 2.61 25.27
N ALA A 813 -1.72 1.38 25.77
CA ALA A 813 -1.18 1.10 27.10
C ALA A 813 0.28 1.54 27.22
N LEU A 814 1.12 1.31 26.20
CA LEU A 814 2.51 1.79 26.19
C LEU A 814 2.60 3.32 26.29
N LYS A 815 1.81 4.05 25.51
CA LYS A 815 1.76 5.53 25.58
C LYS A 815 1.40 6.04 26.97
N LEU A 816 0.51 5.34 27.67
CA LEU A 816 0.09 5.72 29.02
C LEU A 816 1.24 5.61 30.05
N TYR A 817 2.20 4.71 29.80
CA TYR A 817 3.31 4.42 30.71
C TYR A 817 4.68 4.80 30.14
N GLU A 818 4.75 5.57 29.06
CA GLU A 818 6.00 6.03 28.45
C GLU A 818 6.88 6.77 29.49
N ASN A 819 8.20 6.51 29.45
CA ASN A 819 9.21 7.00 30.40
C ASN A 819 9.06 6.49 31.85
N LYS A 820 8.19 5.50 32.10
CA LYS A 820 8.14 4.82 33.41
C LYS A 820 9.31 3.86 33.54
N THR A 821 9.89 3.81 34.73
CA THR A 821 10.99 2.91 35.07
C THR A 821 10.62 2.02 36.25
N GLY A 822 11.21 0.83 36.30
CA GLY A 822 11.00 -0.11 37.38
C GLY A 822 12.06 -1.21 37.43
N SER A 823 11.70 -2.36 38.01
CA SER A 823 12.63 -3.48 38.16
C SER A 823 12.72 -4.27 36.85
N PRO A 824 13.92 -4.41 36.24
CA PRO A 824 14.10 -5.22 35.04
C PRO A 824 13.87 -6.71 35.30
N ARG A 825 13.51 -7.46 34.25
CA ARG A 825 13.41 -8.92 34.30
C ARG A 825 14.78 -9.56 34.47
N THR A 826 14.84 -10.73 35.10
CA THR A 826 16.09 -11.52 35.22
C THR A 826 16.63 -11.98 33.87
N THR A 827 15.76 -12.03 32.86
CA THR A 827 16.11 -12.29 31.46
C THR A 827 15.29 -11.35 30.61
N VAL A 828 15.94 -10.34 30.02
CA VAL A 828 15.35 -9.44 29.03
C VAL A 828 15.14 -10.23 27.75
N SER A 829 13.94 -10.18 27.17
CA SER A 829 13.61 -10.91 25.95
C SER A 829 12.32 -10.38 25.35
N SER A 830 12.33 -10.24 24.02
CA SER A 830 11.19 -9.84 23.19
C SER A 830 10.45 -11.01 22.55
N GLU A 831 10.87 -12.26 22.81
CA GLU A 831 10.27 -13.45 22.22
C GLU A 831 8.89 -13.72 22.82
N TRP A 832 7.92 -14.14 21.98
CA TRP A 832 6.58 -14.50 22.41
C TRP A 832 6.53 -15.78 23.27
N ALA A 833 6.90 -15.62 24.53
CA ALA A 833 6.83 -16.65 25.56
C ALA A 833 6.58 -15.98 26.91
N ALA A 834 5.83 -16.64 27.78
CA ALA A 834 5.57 -16.16 29.13
C ALA A 834 6.87 -15.96 29.91
N GLN A 835 7.08 -14.76 30.47
CA GLN A 835 8.26 -14.41 31.24
C GLN A 835 7.89 -13.97 32.65
N LEU A 836 8.77 -14.26 33.59
CA LEU A 836 8.59 -13.83 34.98
C LEU A 836 8.99 -12.36 35.12
N ALA A 837 8.12 -11.57 35.72
CA ALA A 837 8.37 -10.17 36.03
C ALA A 837 8.11 -9.85 37.51
N THR A 838 8.79 -8.83 38.00
CA THR A 838 8.49 -8.23 39.31
C THR A 838 7.50 -7.08 39.08
N ALA A 839 6.41 -7.03 39.86
CA ALA A 839 5.40 -5.98 39.71
C ALA A 839 5.97 -4.58 40.02
N TRP A 840 5.61 -3.61 39.19
CA TRP A 840 5.94 -2.19 39.29
C TRP A 840 4.80 -1.42 39.98
N ILE A 841 4.99 -0.13 40.19
CA ILE A 841 3.96 0.78 40.70
C ILE A 841 3.77 1.91 39.68
N PRO A 842 2.65 1.96 38.93
CA PRO A 842 1.50 1.03 38.97
C PRO A 842 1.83 -0.33 38.35
N ALA A 843 1.12 -1.38 38.78
CA ALA A 843 1.35 -2.76 38.30
C ALA A 843 1.14 -2.92 36.79
N ALA A 844 0.28 -2.08 36.19
CA ALA A 844 0.05 -2.06 34.74
C ALA A 844 1.32 -1.67 33.95
N ALA A 845 2.21 -0.86 34.52
CA ALA A 845 3.47 -0.49 33.87
C ALA A 845 4.44 -1.69 33.73
N THR A 846 4.22 -2.79 34.46
CA THR A 846 5.01 -4.03 34.32
C THR A 846 4.75 -4.74 33.00
N TYR A 847 3.54 -4.65 32.47
CA TYR A 847 3.18 -5.24 31.18
C TYR A 847 3.67 -4.34 30.03
N ALA A 848 3.65 -3.02 30.24
CA ALA A 848 4.18 -2.05 29.30
C ALA A 848 5.71 -2.15 29.07
N ASP A 849 6.48 -2.67 30.03
CA ASP A 849 7.90 -3.04 29.82
C ASP A 849 7.98 -4.38 29.05
N CYS A 850 7.61 -4.31 27.78
CA CYS A 850 7.47 -5.45 26.90
C CYS A 850 8.81 -6.17 26.68
N ASN A 851 9.92 -5.44 26.57
CA ASN A 851 11.24 -6.04 26.40
C ASN A 851 11.84 -6.55 27.74
N GLY A 852 11.38 -6.00 28.87
CA GLY A 852 11.78 -6.38 30.23
C GLY A 852 13.02 -5.69 30.75
N ASP A 853 13.48 -4.61 30.12
CA ASP A 853 14.75 -3.93 30.39
C ASP A 853 14.69 -2.95 31.58
N GLY A 854 13.50 -2.74 32.15
CA GLY A 854 13.32 -1.82 33.28
C GLY A 854 12.85 -0.42 32.89
N VAL A 855 12.64 -0.11 31.60
CA VAL A 855 12.28 1.22 31.10
C VAL A 855 11.26 1.11 29.96
N VAL A 856 10.06 1.68 30.13
CA VAL A 856 9.07 1.77 29.05
C VAL A 856 9.47 2.86 28.06
N ASN A 857 9.92 2.48 26.87
CA ASN A 857 10.40 3.40 25.83
C ASN A 857 10.10 2.89 24.40
N SER A 858 10.71 3.49 23.37
CA SER A 858 10.51 3.11 21.96
C SER A 858 10.79 1.64 21.63
N GLU A 859 11.66 0.98 22.40
CA GLU A 859 11.97 -0.45 22.27
C GLU A 859 10.78 -1.35 22.64
N ASP A 860 9.88 -0.92 23.54
CA ASP A 860 8.72 -1.72 23.93
C ASP A 860 7.65 -1.71 22.86
N PHE A 861 7.46 -0.57 22.19
CA PHE A 861 6.61 -0.45 21.01
C PHE A 861 7.04 -1.43 19.91
N TYR A 862 8.35 -1.66 19.78
CA TYR A 862 8.88 -2.66 18.87
C TYR A 862 8.49 -4.09 19.26
N VAL A 863 8.46 -4.41 20.55
CA VAL A 863 8.06 -5.75 21.01
C VAL A 863 6.56 -6.00 20.82
N VAL A 864 5.71 -5.01 21.08
CA VAL A 864 4.27 -5.06 20.74
C VAL A 864 4.11 -5.30 19.23
N MET A 865 4.86 -4.60 18.38
CA MET A 865 4.82 -4.84 16.93
C MET A 865 5.27 -6.25 16.55
N ASN A 866 6.39 -6.72 17.10
CA ASN A 866 6.95 -8.01 16.74
C ASN A 866 6.02 -9.18 17.09
N ASN A 867 5.25 -9.01 18.16
CA ASN A 867 4.31 -10.00 18.65
C ASN A 867 2.86 -9.63 18.31
N TRP A 868 2.64 -8.70 17.36
CA TRP A 868 1.30 -8.22 17.02
C TRP A 868 0.39 -9.32 16.47
N GLY A 869 -0.83 -9.43 17.01
CA GLY A 869 -1.76 -10.51 16.72
C GLY A 869 -1.40 -11.84 17.35
N MET A 870 -0.31 -11.91 18.12
CA MET A 870 -0.05 -13.04 18.98
C MET A 870 -1.06 -13.01 20.12
N THR A 871 -1.54 -14.18 20.48
CA THR A 871 -2.50 -14.33 21.56
C THR A 871 -1.99 -15.39 22.51
N HIS A 872 -2.17 -15.17 23.80
CA HIS A 872 -1.94 -16.17 24.80
C HIS A 872 -3.22 -16.36 25.61
N ALA A 873 -3.37 -17.55 26.18
CA ALA A 873 -4.39 -17.69 27.21
C ALA A 873 -4.01 -16.71 28.34
N VAL A 874 -4.89 -15.78 28.71
CA VAL A 874 -4.62 -14.90 29.85
C VAL A 874 -4.36 -15.77 31.08
N LEU A 875 -3.10 -15.89 31.47
CA LEU A 875 -2.72 -16.63 32.66
C LEU A 875 -2.96 -15.70 33.85
N GLY A 876 -4.21 -15.66 34.31
CA GLY A 876 -4.58 -14.82 35.43
C GLY A 876 -5.03 -13.41 35.06
N LYS A 877 -5.93 -13.27 34.06
CA LYS A 877 -7.10 -12.43 34.37
C LYS A 877 -7.70 -13.17 35.55
N SER A 878 -7.61 -12.60 36.75
CA SER A 878 -8.61 -12.98 37.73
C SER A 878 -9.91 -12.89 36.94
N ASN A 879 -10.64 -14.00 36.81
CA ASN A 879 -12.10 -13.87 36.70
C ASN A 879 -12.38 -12.74 37.67
N VAL A 880 -12.83 -11.59 37.16
CA VAL A 880 -13.34 -10.58 38.07
C VAL A 880 -14.43 -11.36 38.75
N VAL A 881 -14.14 -11.83 39.97
CA VAL A 881 -15.12 -12.54 40.76
C VAL A 881 -16.04 -11.41 41.14
N VAL A 882 -17.00 -11.20 40.25
CA VAL A 882 -18.10 -10.29 40.44
C VAL A 882 -18.87 -10.93 41.58
N ASN A 883 -18.58 -10.53 42.81
CA ASN A 883 -19.32 -11.03 43.97
C ASN A 883 -20.71 -10.40 44.05
N GLU A 884 -20.95 -9.33 43.28
CA GLU A 884 -22.14 -8.51 43.38
C GLU A 884 -22.73 -8.21 42.00
N PHE A 885 -24.03 -8.35 41.89
CA PHE A 885 -24.77 -7.92 40.70
C PHE A 885 -24.72 -6.39 40.55
N ALA A 886 -24.28 -5.90 39.39
CA ALA A 886 -24.19 -4.47 39.12
C ALA A 886 -24.64 -4.10 37.71
N LEU A 887 -25.35 -2.97 37.59
CA LEU A 887 -25.66 -2.33 36.31
C LEU A 887 -24.92 -0.99 36.25
N ARG A 888 -23.97 -0.84 35.33
CA ARG A 888 -23.13 0.35 35.18
C ARG A 888 -23.87 1.44 34.40
N GLN A 889 -23.41 2.67 34.58
CA GLN A 889 -23.87 3.81 33.79
C GLN A 889 -23.46 3.60 32.33
N ASN A 890 -24.38 3.83 31.39
CA ASN A 890 -24.07 3.75 29.97
C ASN A 890 -23.01 4.81 29.56
N TYR A 891 -22.15 4.49 28.61
CA TYR A 891 -21.14 5.41 28.09
C TYR A 891 -21.06 5.35 26.55
N PRO A 892 -21.03 6.50 25.85
CA PRO A 892 -21.21 7.86 26.39
C PRO A 892 -22.61 8.10 26.99
N ASN A 893 -22.74 9.11 27.87
CA ASN A 893 -24.03 9.60 28.39
C ASN A 893 -23.91 11.11 28.77
N PRO A 894 -24.50 12.04 28.01
CA PRO A 894 -25.41 11.82 26.88
C PRO A 894 -24.73 11.17 25.66
N PHE A 895 -25.50 10.56 24.76
CA PHE A 895 -24.97 9.88 23.57
C PHE A 895 -25.72 10.21 22.27
N ASN A 896 -24.98 10.15 21.16
CA ASN A 896 -25.45 10.22 19.77
C ASN A 896 -24.38 9.56 18.85
N PRO A 897 -24.69 8.56 18.00
CA PRO A 897 -25.95 7.83 17.86
C PRO A 897 -26.05 6.58 18.74
N SER A 898 -24.97 6.14 19.40
CA SER A 898 -24.90 4.85 20.12
C SER A 898 -24.29 4.98 21.52
N THR A 899 -24.63 4.05 22.41
CA THR A 899 -24.05 3.95 23.77
C THR A 899 -23.86 2.48 24.15
N GLN A 900 -22.90 2.20 25.02
CA GLN A 900 -22.72 0.87 25.60
C GLN A 900 -23.28 0.81 27.02
N ILE A 901 -24.08 -0.21 27.29
CA ILE A 901 -24.61 -0.56 28.61
C ILE A 901 -23.83 -1.75 29.14
N GLN A 902 -23.13 -1.58 30.26
CA GLN A 902 -22.37 -2.63 30.91
C GLN A 902 -23.09 -3.15 32.16
N PHE A 903 -23.07 -4.46 32.38
CA PHE A 903 -23.59 -5.09 33.60
C PHE A 903 -22.71 -6.26 34.06
N GLU A 904 -22.84 -6.64 35.32
CA GLU A 904 -22.02 -7.63 35.99
C GLU A 904 -22.92 -8.68 36.65
N LEU A 905 -22.64 -9.96 36.39
CA LEU A 905 -23.38 -11.11 36.90
C LEU A 905 -22.50 -11.93 37.85
N PRO A 906 -22.93 -12.18 39.10
CA PRO A 906 -22.17 -13.00 40.03
C PRO A 906 -22.31 -14.51 39.79
N GLU A 907 -23.38 -14.92 39.10
CA GLU A 907 -23.74 -16.32 38.83
C GLU A 907 -24.32 -16.41 37.41
N ASN A 908 -24.24 -17.58 36.77
CA ASN A 908 -24.83 -17.81 35.45
C ASN A 908 -26.35 -17.54 35.52
N SER A 909 -26.87 -16.69 34.63
CA SER A 909 -28.25 -16.18 34.75
C SER A 909 -28.94 -15.98 33.39
N SER A 910 -30.26 -16.16 33.34
CA SER A 910 -31.09 -15.68 32.22
C SER A 910 -31.35 -14.19 32.39
N VAL A 911 -30.95 -13.37 31.42
CA VAL A 911 -30.94 -11.91 31.47
C VAL A 911 -31.99 -11.31 30.54
N SER A 912 -32.65 -10.26 31.02
CA SER A 912 -33.55 -9.37 30.26
C SER A 912 -33.15 -7.90 30.47
N LEU A 913 -32.83 -7.19 29.38
CA LEU A 913 -32.42 -5.77 29.39
C LEU A 913 -33.36 -4.97 28.49
N LYS A 914 -34.09 -4.02 29.08
CA LYS A 914 -35.14 -3.25 28.42
C LYS A 914 -35.00 -1.75 28.69
N ILE A 915 -35.41 -0.94 27.71
CA ILE A 915 -35.40 0.53 27.76
C ILE A 915 -36.84 1.04 27.85
N TYR A 916 -37.07 2.05 28.69
CA TYR A 916 -38.36 2.65 28.97
C TYR A 916 -38.34 4.17 28.84
N SER A 917 -39.44 4.76 28.40
CA SER A 917 -39.67 6.21 28.46
C SER A 917 -39.89 6.68 29.91
N MET A 918 -39.87 8.00 30.15
CA MET A 918 -40.20 8.57 31.47
C MET A 918 -41.65 8.31 31.91
N LEU A 919 -42.54 7.90 30.99
CA LEU A 919 -43.92 7.51 31.28
C LEU A 919 -44.04 6.01 31.62
N GLY A 920 -42.95 5.24 31.57
CA GLY A 920 -42.91 3.81 31.84
C GLY A 920 -43.26 2.93 30.63
N GLU A 921 -43.35 3.49 29.43
CA GLU A 921 -43.57 2.72 28.20
C GLU A 921 -42.27 2.05 27.76
N GLU A 922 -42.30 0.74 27.47
CA GLU A 922 -41.15 0.03 26.90
C GLU A 922 -40.90 0.53 25.46
N VAL A 923 -39.71 1.09 25.22
CA VAL A 923 -39.32 1.65 23.91
C VAL A 923 -38.32 0.77 23.16
N ALA A 924 -37.63 -0.13 23.86
CA ALA A 924 -36.76 -1.14 23.26
C ALA A 924 -36.52 -2.32 24.19
N THR A 925 -36.37 -3.52 23.63
CA THR A 925 -35.84 -4.69 24.32
C THR A 925 -34.50 -5.04 23.69
N LEU A 926 -33.41 -4.98 24.46
CA LEU A 926 -32.04 -5.24 23.99
C LEU A 926 -31.61 -6.68 24.23
N ILE A 927 -32.07 -7.26 25.34
CA ILE A 927 -31.91 -8.68 25.66
C ILE A 927 -33.26 -9.19 26.15
N ASN A 928 -33.71 -10.33 25.64
CA ASN A 928 -34.98 -10.95 26.01
C ASN A 928 -34.75 -12.41 26.47
N ASP A 929 -34.63 -12.59 27.78
CA ASP A 929 -34.45 -13.89 28.45
C ASP A 929 -33.38 -14.78 27.79
N LEU A 930 -32.18 -14.21 27.59
CA LEU A 930 -31.02 -14.94 27.06
C LEU A 930 -30.10 -15.35 28.20
N ASP A 931 -29.50 -16.53 28.12
CA ASP A 931 -28.57 -17.03 29.13
C ASP A 931 -27.19 -16.37 28.98
N PHE A 932 -26.65 -15.87 30.08
CA PHE A 932 -25.32 -15.29 30.19
C PHE A 932 -24.53 -15.96 31.31
N ASP A 933 -23.24 -16.19 31.08
CA ASP A 933 -22.32 -16.68 32.10
C ASP A 933 -22.04 -15.60 33.18
N SER A 934 -21.57 -16.00 34.36
CA SER A 934 -21.07 -15.06 35.38
C SER A 934 -19.93 -14.22 34.83
N GLY A 935 -19.91 -12.92 35.09
CA GLY A 935 -18.89 -12.00 34.59
C GLY A 935 -19.43 -10.64 34.15
N ILE A 936 -18.60 -9.86 33.46
CA ILE A 936 -18.92 -8.52 32.97
C ILE A 936 -19.37 -8.62 31.51
N HIS A 937 -20.51 -8.02 31.19
CA HIS A 937 -21.13 -8.04 29.86
C HIS A 937 -21.39 -6.63 29.37
N LYS A 938 -21.32 -6.42 28.05
CA LYS A 938 -21.59 -5.14 27.39
C LYS A 938 -22.60 -5.32 26.27
N VAL A 939 -23.56 -4.39 26.18
CA VAL A 939 -24.60 -4.35 25.16
C VAL A 939 -24.61 -2.98 24.52
N GLU A 940 -24.44 -2.90 23.21
CA GLU A 940 -24.60 -1.66 22.47
C GLU A 940 -26.09 -1.36 22.23
N TRP A 941 -26.48 -0.10 22.40
CA TRP A 941 -27.80 0.38 22.02
C TRP A 941 -27.70 1.52 21.02
N ARG A 942 -28.40 1.34 19.90
CA ARG A 942 -28.65 2.36 18.86
C ARG A 942 -30.15 2.58 18.74
N PRO A 943 -30.70 3.69 19.28
CA PRO A 943 -32.12 4.00 19.16
C PRO A 943 -32.49 4.42 17.74
N ASP A 944 -33.46 3.73 17.14
CA ASP A 944 -34.07 4.12 15.87
C ASP A 944 -35.34 4.93 16.14
N ASN A 945 -35.44 6.15 15.62
CA ASN A 945 -36.63 7.01 15.66
C ASN A 945 -37.13 7.46 17.06
N LEU A 946 -36.28 7.51 18.07
CA LEU A 946 -36.61 8.12 19.37
C LEU A 946 -36.35 9.63 19.39
N SER A 947 -37.07 10.38 20.23
CA SER A 947 -36.81 11.81 20.46
C SER A 947 -35.64 12.02 21.44
N SER A 948 -34.90 13.13 21.32
CA SER A 948 -33.94 13.53 22.36
C SER A 948 -34.64 13.59 23.71
N GLY A 949 -34.03 13.01 24.75
CA GLY A 949 -34.68 12.92 26.05
C GLY A 949 -34.00 11.97 27.02
N ILE A 950 -34.59 11.87 28.21
CA ILE A 950 -34.16 10.93 29.25
C ILE A 950 -34.97 9.65 29.09
N TYR A 951 -34.28 8.51 29.13
CA TYR A 951 -34.89 7.19 29.20
C TYR A 951 -34.30 6.41 30.36
N ILE A 952 -34.95 5.30 30.70
CA ILE A 952 -34.58 4.43 31.80
C ILE A 952 -34.28 3.05 31.23
N TYR A 953 -33.21 2.40 31.66
CA TYR A 953 -32.94 1.00 31.33
C TYR A 953 -32.98 0.13 32.58
N ARG A 954 -33.63 -1.02 32.45
CA ARG A 954 -33.80 -2.02 33.51
C ARG A 954 -33.20 -3.34 33.07
N LEU A 955 -32.34 -3.88 33.92
CA LEU A 955 -31.79 -5.23 33.81
C LEU A 955 -32.47 -6.12 34.85
N VAL A 956 -32.93 -7.29 34.43
CA VAL A 956 -33.39 -8.39 35.30
C VAL A 956 -32.56 -9.62 34.95
N ALA A 957 -32.02 -10.32 35.95
CA ALA A 957 -31.23 -11.54 35.77
C ALA A 957 -31.71 -12.63 36.75
N ASN A 958 -32.02 -13.82 36.24
CA ASN A 958 -32.46 -14.96 37.03
C ASN A 958 -31.35 -16.02 37.08
N SER A 959 -30.77 -16.24 38.27
CA SER A 959 -29.67 -17.20 38.43
C SER A 959 -30.13 -18.63 38.21
N HIS A 960 -29.37 -19.38 37.40
CA HIS A 960 -29.53 -20.82 37.20
C HIS A 960 -29.00 -21.65 38.38
N GLU A 961 -28.16 -21.05 39.22
CA GLU A 961 -27.48 -21.73 40.32
C GLU A 961 -28.23 -21.57 41.64
N SER A 962 -28.57 -20.33 42.00
CA SER A 962 -29.22 -20.01 43.28
C SER A 962 -30.74 -19.79 43.18
N ASN A 963 -31.31 -19.75 41.96
CA ASN A 963 -32.70 -19.36 41.69
C ASN A 963 -33.06 -17.95 42.24
N LYS A 964 -32.07 -17.08 42.47
CA LYS A 964 -32.30 -15.68 42.86
C LYS A 964 -32.56 -14.81 41.63
N GLU A 965 -33.47 -13.85 41.78
CA GLU A 965 -33.67 -12.77 40.81
C GLU A 965 -32.86 -11.54 41.25
N PHE A 966 -32.07 -10.99 40.34
CA PHE A 966 -31.40 -9.71 40.47
C PHE A 966 -32.05 -8.68 39.56
N SER A 967 -32.26 -7.44 40.02
CA SER A 967 -32.83 -6.37 39.19
C SER A 967 -32.22 -5.01 39.54
N MET A 968 -31.81 -4.24 38.54
CA MET A 968 -31.29 -2.88 38.71
C MET A 968 -31.76 -1.97 37.57
N VAL A 969 -31.87 -0.67 37.87
CA VAL A 969 -32.38 0.36 36.95
C VAL A 969 -31.43 1.56 36.93
N LYS A 970 -31.23 2.15 35.76
CA LYS A 970 -30.40 3.36 35.55
C LYS A 970 -31.05 4.28 34.51
N LYS A 971 -30.66 5.56 34.51
CA LYS A 971 -31.11 6.56 33.54
C LYS A 971 -30.06 6.76 32.45
N LEU A 972 -30.49 7.08 31.24
CA LEU A 972 -29.63 7.49 30.13
C LEU A 972 -30.24 8.69 29.40
N GLN A 973 -29.42 9.46 28.70
CA GLN A 973 -29.82 10.66 27.96
C GLN A 973 -29.41 10.53 26.50
N TYR A 974 -30.41 10.46 25.62
CA TYR A 974 -30.20 10.41 24.18
C TYR A 974 -30.29 11.82 23.59
N LEU A 975 -29.33 12.18 22.75
CA LEU A 975 -29.33 13.40 21.95
C LEU A 975 -29.47 13.00 20.48
N ARG A 976 -30.54 13.41 19.83
CA ARG A 976 -30.72 13.26 18.39
C ARG A 976 -29.96 14.33 17.63
#